data_AF-A0AAC9G0I4-F1
#
_entry.id   AF-A0AAC9G0I4-F1
#
_cell.length_a   1.000
_cell.length_b   1.000
_cell.length_c   1.000
_cell.angle_alpha   90.00
_cell.angle_beta   90.00
_cell.angle_gamma   90.00
#
_symmetry.space_group_name_H-M   'P 1'
#
loop_
_entity.id
_entity.type
_entity.pdbx_description
1 polymer ?
#
loop_
_entity_poly.entity_id
_entity_poly.type
_entity_poly.pdbx_seq_one_letter_code
_entity_poly.pdbx_strand_id
1 'polypeptide(L)'
;MTEPLDLRNQYTGGDYVYLMGGNGTQTNAAGKKLIDCSHMVNLLLTGAGYQIEYEETRAMNASSRFYTVVPPTEVKKGDIALWIDILPLTGGNRRLFHTGIVMEYNAATGQGKIFGAQTTNGPSEAFFGRNPPAYYWPVPTKFLRAKEEYRTGANPAPAPAPAPVPTGPAPLMNFQYPFRKADGKQFTDAEEVYKALEAETAGHYLLGSNKFWHGGIHISNASAPQCILNEPIRCMADGEVVAYRLNEDYLESTFGENEKKLKYSNSFCLVRHEYKSAPNPEDGPNKGKQNKLNFYSLYMHLLPFKRYPLTEEETPKPKVTMKVSDFNAYDDFPESSSVQNVGKLVAGTKLEILDQKALGNVTYAKGKILSGSVKKSGHKVREAGKEVWFAYLKDGEPYKNSKPARIWLADPIPERLKPKYWQGKVKGTALKRLDLYQDPASAQNGQTAGAKMGSLQLTPQSTVEFESKEVLNLNVSGTIRRMAKCTSSGSLAGTGSLPPSFWAIVENDHVAWDVTPSGFNSVEPASTGIKAGDPIGYLGLTENLTGEDGGVTNKYQVHVEIFTADVDVKNFLQNAAGLKIGKQYLHLLAGAELKKKAPATGSIPVKKEHVVDLSKAPVIKEGDESWYDVSVVEDDQPLKGLVKKSGATLITQHDWEKLGFQIVEETNTVADGFLDPQDMPQFFKDLFAKIDKNHDGDVDRNELSEALKNVDMRGHWSKLIAHHPTEWKDKAESVKWSKLDKLLEASPKTLKHEKERISKYVFWSGLSGKAAVSSDVVWHFHPVEFIKNMTAKKICECNAIVKVTRWNSSTMTHYGPLHTGDKELGSAPQWDELVSAGRITADEKKIIVVMSGNEAKINGVQCYDSEVITAGAMQKTMKVTGGGELPDQIKKFKDQYPDAYVEFFESKGWKLDEAGVSPQLYYQGEARANGAKLEKQALKENLQLGCNEATFGKVIDCQPVSAMACAIASPLYVEIQIMDFIDRLHAALSKVPAGYSFSAEKLFKSPLGKAVVLDHDINRPAFVKDDLGAALDTFFSQNPAVSRNIDTWGAAHGANERKVLDLYGNNRRMTNPSLRYNHLKAGL
;
A
#
# COMPACT_ATOMS: atom_id res chain seq x y z
N MET A 1 19.11 22.22 7.64
CA MET A 1 18.69 21.97 6.24
C MET A 1 19.91 21.71 5.37
N THR A 2 19.81 20.85 4.36
CA THR A 2 20.90 20.58 3.39
C THR A 2 21.05 21.78 2.46
N GLU A 3 22.23 22.39 2.34
CA GLU A 3 22.46 23.49 1.39
C GLU A 3 22.80 22.97 -0.01
N PRO A 4 22.51 23.72 -1.10
CA PRO A 4 22.76 23.24 -2.47
C PRO A 4 24.18 22.72 -2.70
N LEU A 5 25.18 23.33 -2.09
CA LEU A 5 26.58 22.91 -2.23
C LEU A 5 26.97 21.67 -1.43
N ASP A 6 26.18 21.24 -0.44
CA ASP A 6 26.45 20.02 0.31
C ASP A 6 26.25 18.76 -0.55
N LEU A 7 25.51 18.92 -1.65
CA LEU A 7 25.19 17.86 -2.62
C LEU A 7 26.21 17.76 -3.76
N ARG A 8 27.15 18.70 -3.88
CA ARG A 8 28.11 18.75 -5.00
C ARG A 8 28.86 17.44 -5.25
N ASN A 9 29.17 16.70 -4.19
CA ASN A 9 29.91 15.43 -4.27
C ASN A 9 29.07 14.28 -4.86
N GLN A 10 27.75 14.42 -4.93
CA GLN A 10 26.85 13.47 -5.59
C GLN A 10 26.82 13.65 -7.12
N TYR A 11 27.40 14.75 -7.60
CA TYR A 11 27.41 15.13 -9.00
C TYR A 11 28.85 15.32 -9.46
N THR A 12 29.51 14.21 -9.81
CA THR A 12 30.93 14.22 -10.23
C THR A 12 31.07 14.13 -11.75
N GLY A 13 32.22 14.59 -12.27
CA GLY A 13 32.60 14.35 -13.68
C GLY A 13 32.85 12.88 -14.06
N GLY A 14 32.86 11.98 -13.07
CA GLY A 14 32.87 10.53 -13.27
C GLY A 14 31.53 10.04 -13.82
N ASP A 15 30.43 10.57 -13.29
CA ASP A 15 29.07 10.11 -13.59
C ASP A 15 28.32 11.04 -14.56
N TYR A 16 28.77 12.29 -14.67
CA TYR A 16 28.12 13.33 -15.47
C TYR A 16 29.09 13.98 -16.47
N VAL A 17 28.57 14.41 -17.61
CA VAL A 17 29.26 15.16 -18.67
C VAL A 17 28.38 16.33 -19.09
N TYR A 18 28.99 17.49 -19.34
CA TYR A 18 28.22 18.66 -19.75
C TYR A 18 27.69 18.50 -21.17
N LEU A 19 26.40 18.75 -21.35
CA LEU A 19 25.77 18.95 -22.65
C LEU A 19 24.67 20.00 -22.51
N MET A 20 24.68 21.00 -23.39
CA MET A 20 23.59 21.98 -23.47
C MET A 20 22.24 21.28 -23.69
N GLY A 21 21.25 21.57 -22.84
CA GLY A 21 19.94 20.92 -22.85
C GLY A 21 19.91 19.54 -22.18
N GLY A 22 21.01 19.06 -21.62
CA GLY A 22 21.05 17.82 -20.85
C GLY A 22 20.36 17.99 -19.49
N ASN A 23 19.53 17.02 -19.12
CA ASN A 23 18.74 17.06 -17.88
C ASN A 23 19.22 16.08 -16.79
N GLY A 24 20.40 15.47 -16.97
CA GLY A 24 20.97 14.50 -16.04
C GLY A 24 20.39 13.08 -16.14
N THR A 25 19.48 12.80 -17.09
CA THR A 25 18.87 11.47 -17.28
C THR A 25 19.37 10.73 -18.51
N GLN A 26 19.72 11.45 -19.57
CA GLN A 26 20.29 10.89 -20.79
C GLN A 26 21.74 10.48 -20.56
N THR A 27 22.19 9.36 -21.13
CA THR A 27 23.60 8.93 -21.04
C THR A 27 24.29 8.94 -22.40
N ASN A 28 25.60 9.24 -22.41
CA ASN A 28 26.42 9.06 -23.60
C ASN A 28 26.84 7.59 -23.78
N ALA A 29 27.58 7.29 -24.87
CA ALA A 29 28.06 5.94 -25.17
C ALA A 29 28.94 5.31 -24.08
N ALA A 30 29.55 6.13 -23.21
CA ALA A 30 30.34 5.67 -22.05
C ALA A 30 29.50 5.51 -20.77
N GLY A 31 28.18 5.64 -20.85
CA GLY A 31 27.26 5.52 -19.73
C GLY A 31 27.20 6.75 -18.81
N LYS A 32 27.88 7.85 -19.14
CA LYS A 32 27.86 9.09 -18.32
C LYS A 32 26.62 9.93 -18.62
N LYS A 33 25.98 10.46 -17.58
CA LYS A 33 24.77 11.29 -17.66
C LYS A 33 25.08 12.67 -18.25
N LEU A 34 24.22 13.16 -19.14
CA LEU A 34 24.36 14.43 -19.85
C LEU A 34 23.59 15.52 -19.12
N ILE A 35 24.24 16.60 -18.70
CA ILE A 35 23.62 17.66 -17.88
C ILE A 35 24.07 19.07 -18.26
N ASP A 36 23.16 20.04 -18.29
CA ASP A 36 23.47 21.46 -18.47
C ASP A 36 23.56 22.23 -17.15
N CYS A 37 23.92 23.52 -17.25
CA CYS A 37 24.19 24.35 -16.09
C CYS A 37 22.94 24.65 -15.24
N SER A 38 21.79 24.89 -15.88
CA SER A 38 20.54 25.20 -15.18
C SER A 38 19.94 23.97 -14.52
N HIS A 39 20.03 22.80 -15.15
CA HIS A 39 19.60 21.54 -14.54
C HIS A 39 20.49 21.17 -13.37
N MET A 40 21.80 21.45 -13.43
CA MET A 40 22.67 21.27 -12.28
C MET A 40 22.25 22.15 -11.10
N VAL A 41 22.00 23.44 -11.32
CA VAL A 41 21.50 24.35 -10.28
C VAL A 41 20.16 23.87 -9.72
N ASN A 42 19.24 23.42 -10.57
CA ASN A 42 17.94 22.90 -10.13
C ASN A 42 18.06 21.60 -9.31
N LEU A 43 18.92 20.65 -9.69
CA LEU A 43 19.17 19.44 -8.90
C LEU A 43 19.76 19.76 -7.52
N LEU A 44 20.70 20.71 -7.46
CA LEU A 44 21.31 21.15 -6.19
C LEU A 44 20.27 21.88 -5.30
N LEU A 45 19.41 22.73 -5.86
CA LEU A 45 18.34 23.40 -5.11
C LEU A 45 17.25 22.42 -4.64
N THR A 46 16.81 21.52 -5.52
CA THR A 46 15.76 20.53 -5.21
C THR A 46 16.23 19.54 -4.14
N GLY A 47 17.46 19.02 -4.27
CA GLY A 47 18.04 18.17 -3.24
C GLY A 47 18.27 18.92 -1.91
N ALA A 48 18.41 20.25 -1.95
CA ALA A 48 18.50 21.12 -0.78
C ALA A 48 17.13 21.49 -0.17
N GLY A 49 16.04 20.89 -0.68
CA GLY A 49 14.68 21.03 -0.15
C GLY A 49 13.89 22.21 -0.73
N TYR A 50 14.42 22.91 -1.74
CA TYR A 50 13.68 23.96 -2.44
C TYR A 50 12.69 23.36 -3.44
N GLN A 51 11.40 23.68 -3.27
CA GLN A 51 10.32 23.38 -4.20
C GLN A 51 10.25 24.47 -5.27
N ILE A 52 11.31 24.58 -6.08
CA ILE A 52 11.42 25.55 -7.17
C ILE A 52 11.30 24.82 -8.50
N GLU A 53 10.32 25.22 -9.31
CA GLU A 53 10.13 24.72 -10.67
C GLU A 53 11.42 24.94 -11.49
N TYR A 54 11.73 24.02 -12.40
CA TYR A 54 12.91 24.16 -13.25
C TYR A 54 12.77 25.40 -14.15
N GLU A 55 13.77 26.28 -14.06
CA GLU A 55 13.92 27.42 -14.96
C GLU A 55 15.29 27.32 -15.65
N GLU A 56 15.30 27.47 -16.97
CA GLU A 56 16.55 27.65 -17.72
C GLU A 56 17.22 28.99 -17.38
N THR A 57 18.53 29.11 -17.62
CA THR A 57 19.33 30.28 -17.21
C THR A 57 18.74 31.64 -17.63
N ARG A 58 18.09 31.72 -18.81
CA ARG A 58 17.43 32.96 -19.28
C ARG A 58 16.16 33.28 -18.50
N ALA A 59 15.38 32.26 -18.14
CA ALA A 59 14.18 32.42 -17.32
C ALA A 59 14.55 32.85 -15.90
N MET A 60 15.58 32.26 -15.29
CA MET A 60 16.09 32.69 -13.97
C MET A 60 16.43 34.18 -13.94
N ASN A 61 16.99 34.73 -15.02
CA ASN A 61 17.33 36.15 -15.09
C ASN A 61 16.10 37.07 -14.97
N ALA A 62 14.95 36.64 -15.51
CA ALA A 62 13.70 37.38 -15.48
C ALA A 62 12.79 37.02 -14.28
N SER A 63 13.08 35.91 -13.58
CA SER A 63 12.22 35.39 -12.52
C SER A 63 12.35 36.18 -11.22
N SER A 64 11.22 36.72 -10.75
CA SER A 64 11.03 37.28 -9.40
C SER A 64 10.17 36.37 -8.51
N ARG A 65 9.66 35.25 -9.07
CA ARG A 65 8.79 34.31 -8.37
C ARG A 65 9.61 33.55 -7.32
N PHE A 66 10.61 32.78 -7.75
CA PHE A 66 11.35 31.87 -6.89
C PHE A 66 12.63 32.46 -6.29
N TYR A 67 13.13 33.55 -6.86
CA TYR A 67 14.41 34.12 -6.52
C TYR A 67 14.31 35.59 -6.12
N THR A 68 15.19 36.00 -5.21
CA THR A 68 15.44 37.41 -4.89
C THR A 68 16.77 37.82 -5.49
N VAL A 69 16.84 38.99 -6.11
CA VAL A 69 18.09 39.54 -6.63
C VAL A 69 18.96 39.98 -5.46
N VAL A 70 20.22 39.52 -5.44
CA VAL A 70 21.17 39.81 -4.36
C VAL A 70 22.19 40.84 -4.86
N PRO A 71 22.38 41.99 -4.17
CA PRO A 71 23.45 42.91 -4.51
C PRO A 71 24.82 42.25 -4.21
N PRO A 72 25.89 42.55 -4.99
CA PRO A 72 27.20 41.93 -4.81
C PRO A 72 27.72 41.91 -3.36
N THR A 73 27.49 42.97 -2.59
CA THR A 73 27.93 43.09 -1.19
C THR A 73 27.26 42.11 -0.23
N GLU A 74 26.15 41.48 -0.61
CA GLU A 74 25.35 40.57 0.23
C GLU A 74 25.35 39.12 -0.27
N VAL A 75 26.12 38.83 -1.33
CA VAL A 75 26.25 37.48 -1.89
C VAL A 75 26.88 36.56 -0.86
N LYS A 76 26.23 35.43 -0.61
CA LYS A 76 26.70 34.39 0.32
C LYS A 76 26.88 33.06 -0.41
N LYS A 77 27.63 32.16 0.22
CA LYS A 77 27.78 30.78 -0.24
C LYS A 77 26.39 30.12 -0.36
N GLY A 78 26.11 29.50 -1.51
CA GLY A 78 24.81 28.89 -1.83
C GLY A 78 23.91 29.75 -2.72
N ASP A 79 24.23 31.03 -2.91
CA ASP A 79 23.54 31.88 -3.90
C ASP A 79 23.87 31.42 -5.33
N ILE A 80 23.10 31.88 -6.31
CA ILE A 80 23.20 31.52 -7.72
C ILE A 80 23.88 32.67 -8.46
N ALA A 81 24.94 32.38 -9.22
CA ALA A 81 25.58 33.33 -10.13
C ALA A 81 25.06 33.15 -11.55
N LEU A 82 24.66 34.24 -12.19
CA LEU A 82 24.21 34.26 -13.59
C LEU A 82 25.17 35.07 -14.46
N TRP A 83 25.49 34.53 -15.64
CA TRP A 83 26.13 35.24 -16.74
C TRP A 83 25.15 35.32 -17.89
N ILE A 84 24.65 36.52 -18.17
CA ILE A 84 23.66 36.79 -19.20
C ILE A 84 24.21 37.84 -20.14
N ASP A 85 24.36 37.47 -21.41
CA ASP A 85 24.74 38.40 -22.48
C ASP A 85 26.09 39.11 -22.27
N ILE A 86 27.06 38.44 -21.63
CA ILE A 86 28.41 38.97 -21.37
C ILE A 86 29.48 38.15 -22.10
N LEU A 87 30.55 38.80 -22.58
CA LEU A 87 31.67 38.10 -23.21
C LEU A 87 32.57 37.42 -22.15
N PRO A 88 33.12 36.22 -22.43
CA PRO A 88 34.13 35.62 -21.57
C PRO A 88 35.41 36.46 -21.54
N LEU A 89 36.23 36.29 -20.50
CA LEU A 89 37.51 37.01 -20.37
C LEU A 89 38.52 36.61 -21.45
N THR A 90 38.48 35.35 -21.89
CA THR A 90 39.38 34.79 -22.91
C THR A 90 38.63 33.79 -23.81
N GLY A 91 39.08 33.63 -25.06
CA GLY A 91 38.77 32.44 -25.86
C GLY A 91 37.46 32.37 -26.63
N GLY A 92 36.66 33.45 -26.77
CA GLY A 92 35.50 33.40 -27.68
C GLY A 92 34.69 34.70 -27.84
N ASN A 93 34.11 34.89 -29.03
CA ASN A 93 33.19 36.00 -29.35
C ASN A 93 31.71 35.68 -29.05
N ARG A 94 31.44 34.53 -28.42
CA ARG A 94 30.07 34.11 -28.07
C ARG A 94 29.72 34.61 -26.68
N ARG A 95 28.60 35.32 -26.57
CA ARG A 95 28.08 35.81 -25.29
C ARG A 95 27.61 34.65 -24.41
N LEU A 96 27.91 34.73 -23.13
CA LEU A 96 27.62 33.71 -22.13
C LEU A 96 26.15 33.74 -21.70
N PHE A 97 25.56 32.55 -21.57
CA PHE A 97 24.26 32.28 -20.95
C PHE A 97 24.42 31.10 -20.01
N HIS A 98 24.94 31.35 -18.81
CA HIS A 98 25.37 30.31 -17.88
C HIS A 98 24.96 30.59 -16.43
N THR A 99 24.85 29.53 -15.62
CA THR A 99 24.47 29.60 -14.21
C THR A 99 25.23 28.59 -13.36
N GLY A 100 25.46 28.90 -12.08
CA GLY A 100 26.10 28.00 -11.12
C GLY A 100 25.89 28.47 -9.68
N ILE A 101 26.17 27.59 -8.72
CA ILE A 101 26.05 27.92 -7.29
C ILE A 101 27.36 28.53 -6.79
N VAL A 102 27.29 29.72 -6.18
CA VAL A 102 28.40 30.46 -5.58
C VAL A 102 28.96 29.71 -4.38
N MET A 103 30.24 29.38 -4.45
CA MET A 103 30.98 28.72 -3.38
C MET A 103 31.70 29.72 -2.49
N GLU A 104 32.29 30.74 -3.10
CA GLU A 104 33.06 31.81 -2.47
C GLU A 104 32.87 33.07 -3.31
N TYR A 105 32.72 34.24 -2.67
CA TYR A 105 32.70 35.53 -3.36
C TYR A 105 33.26 36.65 -2.48
N ASN A 106 34.14 37.47 -3.05
CA ASN A 106 34.66 38.68 -2.43
C ASN A 106 34.13 39.89 -3.19
N ALA A 107 33.21 40.64 -2.57
CA ALA A 107 32.57 41.79 -3.19
C ALA A 107 33.53 42.96 -3.48
N ALA A 108 34.61 43.12 -2.70
CA ALA A 108 35.57 44.20 -2.89
C ALA A 108 36.43 44.00 -4.14
N THR A 109 36.75 42.75 -4.48
CA THR A 109 37.57 42.41 -5.66
C THR A 109 36.74 41.88 -6.84
N GLY A 110 35.48 41.52 -6.60
CA GLY A 110 34.59 40.88 -7.58
C GLY A 110 35.00 39.44 -7.94
N GLN A 111 35.90 38.81 -7.16
CA GLN A 111 36.41 37.47 -7.43
C GLN A 111 35.68 36.40 -6.62
N GLY A 112 35.51 35.22 -7.19
CA GLY A 112 34.85 34.10 -6.51
C GLY A 112 35.00 32.75 -7.21
N LYS A 113 34.31 31.75 -6.67
CA LYS A 113 34.22 30.40 -7.21
C LYS A 113 32.76 29.98 -7.36
N ILE A 114 32.46 29.25 -8.42
CA ILE A 114 31.18 28.55 -8.60
C ILE A 114 31.36 27.04 -8.69
N PHE A 115 30.32 26.31 -8.31
CA PHE A 115 30.11 24.92 -8.67
C PHE A 115 28.95 24.82 -9.65
N GLY A 116 29.13 24.05 -10.71
CA GLY A 116 28.11 23.87 -11.75
C GLY A 116 28.59 22.93 -12.86
N ALA A 117 27.72 22.70 -13.84
CA ALA A 117 28.06 21.93 -15.03
C ALA A 117 28.56 22.89 -16.11
N GLN A 118 29.89 23.06 -16.21
CA GLN A 118 30.51 24.06 -17.08
C GLN A 118 31.70 23.57 -17.92
N THR A 119 32.06 22.28 -17.83
CA THR A 119 33.15 21.69 -18.62
C THR A 119 32.69 20.43 -19.33
N THR A 120 33.33 20.07 -20.44
CA THR A 120 33.07 18.79 -21.14
C THR A 120 33.33 17.56 -20.26
N ASN A 121 33.99 17.72 -19.10
CA ASN A 121 34.20 16.66 -18.13
C ASN A 121 33.10 16.60 -17.06
N GLY A 122 32.06 17.44 -17.17
CA GLY A 122 30.93 17.46 -16.26
C GLY A 122 31.00 18.53 -15.16
N PRO A 123 30.29 18.32 -14.05
CA PRO A 123 30.20 19.25 -12.94
C PRO A 123 31.55 19.44 -12.25
N SER A 124 31.93 20.69 -12.01
CA SER A 124 33.24 21.04 -11.46
C SER A 124 33.21 22.42 -10.78
N GLU A 125 34.31 22.76 -10.14
CA GLU A 125 34.55 24.10 -9.59
C GLU A 125 35.21 25.00 -10.64
N ALA A 126 34.83 26.29 -10.71
CA ALA A 126 35.46 27.27 -11.59
C ALA A 126 35.61 28.65 -10.93
N PHE A 127 36.72 29.31 -11.21
CA PHE A 127 36.99 30.69 -10.76
C PHE A 127 36.36 31.72 -11.70
N PHE A 128 35.85 32.80 -11.12
CA PHE A 128 35.33 33.97 -11.85
C PHE A 128 35.84 35.29 -11.24
N GLY A 129 35.96 36.35 -12.05
CA GLY A 129 36.46 37.66 -11.58
C GLY A 129 37.12 38.51 -12.66
N ARG A 130 37.89 39.54 -12.27
CA ARG A 130 38.55 40.48 -13.23
C ARG A 130 40.02 40.18 -13.55
N ASN A 131 40.66 39.17 -12.94
CA ASN A 131 42.08 38.82 -13.12
C ASN A 131 42.36 37.41 -12.52
N PRO A 132 43.52 36.76 -12.82
CA PRO A 132 43.85 35.42 -12.32
C PRO A 132 43.56 35.24 -10.82
N PRO A 133 43.00 34.10 -10.39
CA PRO A 133 42.91 32.81 -11.11
C PRO A 133 41.72 32.67 -12.09
N ALA A 134 40.87 33.69 -12.25
CA ALA A 134 39.77 33.64 -13.22
C ALA A 134 40.28 33.84 -14.66
N TYR A 135 40.17 32.79 -15.48
CA TYR A 135 40.67 32.79 -16.86
C TYR A 135 39.57 32.95 -17.92
N TYR A 136 38.40 32.34 -17.72
CA TYR A 136 37.30 32.32 -18.69
C TYR A 136 36.07 33.10 -18.21
N TRP A 137 35.70 32.96 -16.93
CA TRP A 137 34.47 33.53 -16.37
C TRP A 137 34.69 34.96 -15.84
N PRO A 138 34.03 35.99 -16.40
CA PRO A 138 34.06 37.35 -15.86
C PRO A 138 33.24 37.44 -14.56
N VAL A 139 33.16 38.61 -13.94
CA VAL A 139 32.23 38.83 -12.82
C VAL A 139 30.78 38.53 -13.28
N PRO A 140 29.98 37.74 -12.53
CA PRO A 140 28.58 37.47 -12.84
C PRO A 140 27.79 38.76 -13.08
N THR A 141 26.88 38.73 -14.06
CA THR A 141 26.02 39.87 -14.37
C THR A 141 24.92 40.04 -13.34
N LYS A 142 24.55 38.97 -12.62
CA LYS A 142 23.50 38.97 -11.60
C LYS A 142 23.74 37.86 -10.58
N PHE A 143 23.38 38.12 -9.32
CA PHE A 143 23.30 37.10 -8.28
C PHE A 143 21.85 36.95 -7.84
N LEU A 144 21.45 35.71 -7.59
CA LEU A 144 20.11 35.35 -7.13
C LEU A 144 20.19 34.51 -5.86
N ARG A 145 19.20 34.64 -4.99
CA ARG A 145 18.99 33.78 -3.83
C ARG A 145 17.62 33.15 -3.93
N ALA A 146 17.56 31.82 -3.85
CA ALA A 146 16.30 31.10 -3.74
C ALA A 146 15.54 31.58 -2.50
N LYS A 147 14.25 31.91 -2.64
CA LYS A 147 13.44 32.38 -1.51
C LYS A 147 13.13 31.21 -0.58
N GLU A 148 13.37 31.42 0.72
CA GLU A 148 13.19 30.40 1.75
C GLU A 148 11.73 29.96 1.92
N GLU A 149 10.75 30.75 1.47
CA GLU A 149 9.32 30.36 1.43
C GLU A 149 9.05 29.15 0.51
N TYR A 150 9.93 28.91 -0.48
CA TYR A 150 9.89 27.70 -1.31
C TYR A 150 10.74 26.58 -0.73
N ARG A 151 11.43 26.79 0.40
CA ARG A 151 12.18 25.75 1.09
C ARG A 151 11.32 25.12 2.16
N THR A 152 11.19 23.81 2.15
CA THR A 152 10.37 23.09 3.12
C THR A 152 10.90 23.31 4.55
N GLY A 153 10.18 24.09 5.36
CA GLY A 153 10.45 24.26 6.80
C GLY A 153 10.86 25.66 7.31
N ALA A 154 10.65 26.76 6.59
CA ALA A 154 10.95 28.12 7.09
C ALA A 154 9.74 28.80 7.81
N ASN A 155 9.93 29.38 9.01
CA ASN A 155 8.97 30.19 9.82
C ASN A 155 9.75 31.10 10.82
N PRO A 156 9.23 32.14 11.56
CA PRO A 156 7.86 32.68 11.71
C PRO A 156 7.72 34.25 11.78
N ALA A 157 6.49 34.78 11.90
CA ALA A 157 6.18 36.11 12.48
C ALA A 157 4.90 36.05 13.38
N PRO A 158 4.74 36.95 14.37
CA PRO A 158 4.12 36.64 15.68
C PRO A 158 2.58 36.68 15.72
N ALA A 159 2.04 36.00 16.72
CA ALA A 159 0.65 35.56 16.86
C ALA A 159 -0.40 36.67 17.12
N PRO A 160 -1.56 36.60 16.45
CA PRO A 160 -2.87 36.85 17.03
C PRO A 160 -3.52 35.54 17.49
N ALA A 161 -4.40 35.64 18.49
CA ALA A 161 -5.10 34.54 19.17
C ALA A 161 -5.75 33.50 18.21
N PRO A 162 -5.89 32.22 18.63
CA PRO A 162 -6.17 31.12 17.73
C PRO A 162 -7.57 31.21 17.12
N ALA A 163 -7.62 31.44 15.81
CA ALA A 163 -8.77 31.10 14.96
C ALA A 163 -8.50 29.73 14.32
N PRO A 164 -9.53 28.87 14.19
CA PRO A 164 -9.36 27.43 13.97
C PRO A 164 -8.74 27.11 12.61
N VAL A 165 -7.81 26.16 12.63
CA VAL A 165 -7.15 25.56 11.47
C VAL A 165 -8.19 25.03 10.46
N PRO A 166 -8.14 25.39 9.16
CA PRO A 166 -8.82 24.61 8.13
C PRO A 166 -8.06 23.29 7.95
N THR A 167 -8.64 22.22 8.51
CA THR A 167 -8.14 20.85 8.40
C THR A 167 -8.27 20.35 6.96
N GLY A 168 -7.17 20.17 6.24
CA GLY A 168 -7.11 19.12 5.22
C GLY A 168 -7.36 17.75 5.90
N PRO A 169 -8.04 16.80 5.26
CA PRO A 169 -8.39 15.54 5.91
C PRO A 169 -7.12 14.77 6.29
N ALA A 170 -7.00 14.39 7.56
CA ALA A 170 -5.96 13.48 8.03
C ALA A 170 -6.03 12.15 7.26
N PRO A 171 -4.90 11.49 6.97
CA PRO A 171 -4.91 10.16 6.37
C PRO A 171 -5.70 9.20 7.27
N LEU A 172 -6.60 8.40 6.67
CA LEU A 172 -7.38 7.40 7.38
C LEU A 172 -6.46 6.35 8.01
N MET A 173 -6.79 5.93 9.24
CA MET A 173 -6.06 4.90 9.99
C MET A 173 -6.03 3.58 9.20
N ASN A 174 -4.85 2.97 9.09
CA ASN A 174 -4.71 1.65 8.47
C ASN A 174 -4.98 0.54 9.47
N PHE A 175 -5.43 -0.62 8.96
CA PHE A 175 -5.76 -1.80 9.75
C PHE A 175 -5.27 -3.08 9.06
N GLN A 176 -4.83 -4.07 9.83
CA GLN A 176 -4.41 -5.41 9.39
C GLN A 176 -4.74 -6.46 10.44
N TYR A 177 -4.89 -7.72 10.03
CA TYR A 177 -5.03 -8.83 11.00
C TYR A 177 -3.73 -9.05 11.79
N PRO A 178 -3.82 -9.54 13.04
CA PRO A 178 -2.69 -9.62 13.97
C PRO A 178 -1.64 -10.68 13.62
N PHE A 179 -1.87 -11.51 12.61
CA PHE A 179 -0.90 -12.50 12.14
C PHE A 179 -1.06 -12.73 10.63
N ARG A 180 -0.10 -13.43 10.03
CA ARG A 180 -0.06 -13.72 8.59
C ARG A 180 -0.10 -15.21 8.32
N LYS A 181 -0.35 -15.57 7.06
CA LYS A 181 -0.20 -16.95 6.58
C LYS A 181 1.26 -17.40 6.68
N ALA A 182 1.48 -18.71 6.63
CA ALA A 182 2.83 -19.30 6.69
C ALA A 182 3.76 -18.88 5.53
N ASP A 183 3.22 -18.39 4.41
CA ASP A 183 3.99 -17.83 3.29
C ASP A 183 4.32 -16.34 3.47
N GLY A 184 3.99 -15.76 4.62
CA GLY A 184 4.25 -14.36 4.96
C GLY A 184 3.25 -13.36 4.36
N LYS A 185 2.21 -13.83 3.67
CA LYS A 185 1.15 -12.97 3.11
C LYS A 185 0.05 -12.68 4.12
N GLN A 186 -0.59 -11.53 3.96
CA GLN A 186 -1.80 -11.19 4.71
C GLN A 186 -3.00 -12.05 4.29
N PHE A 187 -3.96 -12.19 5.19
CA PHE A 187 -5.25 -12.82 4.91
C PHE A 187 -6.08 -11.96 3.94
N THR A 188 -6.82 -12.61 3.06
CA THR A 188 -7.62 -11.92 2.03
C THR A 188 -8.89 -11.32 2.63
N ASP A 189 -9.50 -12.04 3.59
CA ASP A 189 -10.69 -11.66 4.34
C ASP A 189 -10.70 -12.28 5.76
N ALA A 190 -11.76 -12.02 6.52
CA ALA A 190 -11.95 -12.53 7.88
C ALA A 190 -12.21 -14.04 7.93
N GLU A 191 -12.79 -14.62 6.89
CA GLU A 191 -13.16 -16.05 6.87
C GLU A 191 -11.91 -16.93 6.85
N GLU A 192 -10.86 -16.52 6.14
CA GLU A 192 -9.58 -17.22 6.22
C GLU A 192 -8.95 -17.17 7.63
N VAL A 193 -9.13 -16.06 8.35
CA VAL A 193 -8.66 -15.92 9.73
C VAL A 193 -9.46 -16.83 10.66
N TYR A 194 -10.79 -16.77 10.58
CA TYR A 194 -11.67 -17.66 11.35
C TYR A 194 -11.35 -19.14 11.07
N LYS A 195 -11.08 -19.50 9.81
CA LYS A 195 -10.69 -20.86 9.44
C LYS A 195 -9.41 -21.32 10.11
N ALA A 196 -8.41 -20.43 10.25
CA ALA A 196 -7.20 -20.72 11.01
C ALA A 196 -7.51 -20.88 12.51
N LEU A 197 -8.38 -20.04 13.06
CA LEU A 197 -8.78 -20.07 14.48
C LEU A 197 -9.66 -21.28 14.84
N GLU A 198 -10.26 -21.99 13.89
CA GLU A 198 -10.96 -23.27 14.16
C GLU A 198 -10.04 -24.36 14.76
N ALA A 199 -8.72 -24.19 14.66
CA ALA A 199 -7.74 -25.06 15.31
C ALA A 199 -7.56 -24.79 16.81
N GLU A 200 -8.07 -23.66 17.31
CA GLU A 200 -8.06 -23.37 18.75
C GLU A 200 -9.15 -24.17 19.46
N THR A 201 -8.80 -24.75 20.61
CA THR A 201 -9.72 -25.52 21.47
C THR A 201 -10.19 -24.74 22.69
N ALA A 202 -9.70 -23.52 22.89
CA ALA A 202 -10.00 -22.64 24.03
C ALA A 202 -9.54 -21.21 23.73
N GLY A 203 -9.94 -20.26 24.59
CA GLY A 203 -9.57 -18.84 24.46
C GLY A 203 -10.37 -18.13 23.38
N HIS A 204 -11.66 -18.47 23.27
CA HIS A 204 -12.58 -17.85 22.34
C HIS A 204 -13.19 -16.60 22.96
N TYR A 205 -13.36 -15.55 22.16
CA TYR A 205 -14.28 -14.47 22.50
C TYR A 205 -15.70 -15.05 22.48
N LEU A 206 -16.60 -14.80 23.42
CA LEU A 206 -16.57 -13.87 24.55
C LEU A 206 -16.52 -14.59 25.92
N LEU A 207 -16.47 -15.91 25.90
CA LEU A 207 -16.57 -16.75 27.09
C LEU A 207 -15.33 -17.64 27.22
N GLY A 208 -14.67 -17.50 28.36
CA GLY A 208 -13.68 -18.45 28.84
C GLY A 208 -14.34 -19.63 29.55
N SER A 209 -13.51 -20.48 30.15
CA SER A 209 -14.01 -21.55 31.02
C SER A 209 -14.88 -21.04 32.16
N ASN A 210 -15.86 -21.86 32.56
CA ASN A 210 -16.69 -21.61 33.74
C ASN A 210 -17.44 -20.26 33.66
N LYS A 211 -17.84 -19.85 32.45
CA LYS A 211 -18.55 -18.60 32.16
C LYS A 211 -17.74 -17.34 32.53
N PHE A 212 -16.42 -17.40 32.54
CA PHE A 212 -15.60 -16.21 32.76
C PHE A 212 -15.63 -15.29 31.54
N TRP A 213 -15.76 -13.98 31.72
CA TRP A 213 -15.68 -13.02 30.62
C TRP A 213 -14.30 -13.10 29.95
N HIS A 214 -14.26 -13.26 28.63
CA HIS A 214 -13.02 -13.35 27.88
C HIS A 214 -12.97 -12.28 26.79
N GLY A 215 -12.23 -11.20 27.06
CA GLY A 215 -12.23 -9.95 26.29
C GLY A 215 -11.50 -10.00 24.94
N GLY A 216 -10.97 -11.16 24.55
CA GLY A 216 -10.10 -11.32 23.40
C GLY A 216 -10.15 -12.70 22.75
N ILE A 217 -9.13 -12.99 21.94
CA ILE A 217 -8.91 -14.29 21.30
C ILE A 217 -7.50 -14.79 21.57
N HIS A 218 -7.34 -16.11 21.64
CA HIS A 218 -6.02 -16.74 21.60
C HIS A 218 -5.60 -17.04 20.17
N ILE A 219 -4.34 -16.77 19.87
CA ILE A 219 -3.66 -17.27 18.66
C ILE A 219 -2.50 -18.13 19.15
N SER A 220 -2.52 -19.41 18.80
CA SER A 220 -1.52 -20.38 19.27
C SER A 220 -0.75 -21.04 18.13
N ASN A 221 0.20 -21.90 18.49
CA ASN A 221 0.90 -22.73 17.51
C ASN A 221 0.00 -23.75 16.79
N ALA A 222 -1.26 -23.94 17.20
CA ALA A 222 -2.24 -24.72 16.46
C ALA A 222 -2.79 -23.95 15.24
N SER A 223 -3.17 -22.68 15.43
CA SER A 223 -3.73 -21.82 14.37
C SER A 223 -2.65 -21.09 13.55
N ALA A 224 -1.52 -20.77 14.18
CA ALA A 224 -0.44 -19.98 13.58
C ALA A 224 0.96 -20.50 13.99
N PRO A 225 1.35 -21.74 13.63
CA PRO A 225 2.66 -22.32 13.98
C PRO A 225 3.85 -21.48 13.47
N GLN A 226 3.70 -20.78 12.34
CA GLN A 226 4.68 -19.84 11.81
C GLN A 226 5.01 -18.71 12.79
N CYS A 227 4.12 -18.40 13.74
CA CYS A 227 4.30 -17.32 14.71
C CYS A 227 5.22 -17.67 15.89
N ILE A 228 5.78 -18.88 15.91
CA ILE A 228 6.87 -19.26 16.82
C ILE A 228 8.22 -18.70 16.33
N LEU A 229 8.42 -18.59 15.01
CA LEU A 229 9.74 -18.30 14.42
C LEU A 229 9.71 -17.44 13.16
N ASN A 230 8.91 -17.81 12.17
CA ASN A 230 9.02 -17.26 10.82
C ASN A 230 8.32 -15.91 10.67
N GLU A 231 7.17 -15.72 11.31
CA GLU A 231 6.35 -14.52 11.20
C GLU A 231 6.06 -13.97 12.60
N PRO A 232 6.17 -12.66 12.86
CA PRO A 232 5.74 -12.12 14.14
C PRO A 232 4.21 -11.98 14.18
N ILE A 233 3.68 -11.91 15.40
CA ILE A 233 2.43 -11.21 15.70
C ILE A 233 2.62 -9.73 15.35
N ARG A 234 1.60 -9.11 14.76
CA ARG A 234 1.66 -7.78 14.14
C ARG A 234 0.63 -6.82 14.72
N CYS A 235 0.96 -5.53 14.66
CA CYS A 235 0.09 -4.46 15.10
C CYS A 235 -1.16 -4.40 14.21
N MET A 236 -2.34 -4.31 14.82
CA MET A 236 -3.62 -4.44 14.11
C MET A 236 -4.07 -3.12 13.48
N ALA A 237 -3.61 -1.98 13.99
CA ALA A 237 -3.95 -0.66 13.46
C ALA A 237 -2.80 0.32 13.69
N ASP A 238 -2.79 1.43 12.96
CA ASP A 238 -1.87 2.53 13.24
C ASP A 238 -2.13 3.09 14.64
N GLY A 239 -1.07 3.39 15.39
CA GLY A 239 -1.21 3.86 16.76
C GLY A 239 0.11 4.22 17.44
N GLU A 240 0.07 4.23 18.76
CA GLU A 240 1.21 4.50 19.65
C GLU A 240 1.30 3.39 20.68
N VAL A 241 2.46 2.73 20.80
CA VAL A 241 2.74 1.84 21.92
C VAL A 241 2.87 2.71 23.17
N VAL A 242 1.93 2.54 24.10
CA VAL A 242 1.82 3.38 25.31
C VAL A 242 2.37 2.69 26.56
N ALA A 243 2.36 1.35 26.58
CA ALA A 243 2.98 0.57 27.65
C ALA A 243 3.38 -0.82 27.13
N TYR A 244 4.39 -1.41 27.76
CA TYR A 244 4.74 -2.80 27.53
C TYR A 244 5.36 -3.42 28.79
N ARG A 245 5.40 -4.75 28.86
CA ARG A 245 6.23 -5.51 29.80
C ARG A 245 7.03 -6.50 28.99
N LEU A 246 8.34 -6.56 29.21
CA LEU A 246 9.22 -7.53 28.57
C LEU A 246 9.84 -8.42 29.65
N ASN A 247 9.65 -9.74 29.55
CA ASN A 247 10.39 -10.67 30.39
C ASN A 247 11.80 -10.88 29.85
N GLU A 248 12.77 -11.00 30.76
CA GLU A 248 14.15 -11.34 30.40
C GLU A 248 14.21 -12.76 29.83
N ASP A 249 13.61 -13.71 30.54
CA ASP A 249 13.35 -15.09 30.13
C ASP A 249 11.96 -15.51 30.66
N TYR A 250 11.50 -16.71 30.35
CA TYR A 250 10.26 -17.25 30.89
C TYR A 250 10.22 -17.17 32.42
N LEU A 251 9.08 -16.73 32.93
CA LEU A 251 8.79 -16.79 34.36
C LEU A 251 8.46 -18.22 34.75
N GLU A 252 8.70 -18.57 36.01
CA GLU A 252 8.38 -19.88 36.56
C GLU A 252 7.35 -19.74 37.67
N SER A 253 6.37 -20.64 37.67
CA SER A 253 5.36 -20.80 38.71
C SER A 253 5.51 -22.18 39.33
N THR A 254 5.28 -22.30 40.64
CA THR A 254 5.56 -23.55 41.36
C THR A 254 4.27 -24.37 41.48
N PHE A 255 4.36 -25.67 41.23
CA PHE A 255 3.24 -26.61 41.40
C PHE A 255 3.60 -27.77 42.33
N GLY A 256 2.74 -28.02 43.31
CA GLY A 256 2.86 -29.13 44.26
C GLY A 256 4.02 -29.01 45.26
N GLU A 257 4.16 -30.02 46.13
CA GLU A 257 5.19 -30.07 47.19
C GLU A 257 6.59 -30.38 46.65
N ASN A 258 6.69 -31.06 45.49
CA ASN A 258 7.96 -31.35 44.81
C ASN A 258 8.50 -30.13 44.00
N GLU A 259 7.89 -28.96 44.16
CA GLU A 259 8.24 -27.70 43.50
C GLU A 259 8.44 -27.77 41.98
N LYS A 260 7.57 -28.47 41.24
CA LYS A 260 7.65 -28.48 39.77
C LYS A 260 7.52 -27.04 39.25
N LYS A 261 8.50 -26.57 38.48
CA LYS A 261 8.52 -25.22 37.91
C LYS A 261 7.92 -25.24 36.50
N LEU A 262 6.80 -24.54 36.32
CA LEU A 262 6.12 -24.41 35.04
C LEU A 262 6.40 -23.02 34.45
N LYS A 263 6.80 -23.01 33.18
CA LYS A 263 7.20 -21.83 32.44
C LYS A 263 6.01 -21.10 31.83
N TYR A 264 6.02 -19.78 31.93
CA TYR A 264 5.03 -18.94 31.26
C TYR A 264 5.61 -17.57 30.93
N SER A 265 4.95 -16.82 30.04
CA SER A 265 5.25 -15.41 29.79
C SER A 265 4.09 -14.52 30.21
N ASN A 266 4.41 -13.38 30.81
CA ASN A 266 3.47 -12.27 31.00
C ASN A 266 3.95 -11.01 30.26
N SER A 267 4.85 -11.17 29.29
CA SER A 267 5.25 -10.08 28.41
C SER A 267 4.03 -9.59 27.62
N PHE A 268 3.87 -8.28 27.53
CA PHE A 268 2.78 -7.70 26.76
C PHE A 268 3.18 -6.42 26.06
N CYS A 269 2.41 -6.05 25.04
CA CYS A 269 2.43 -4.75 24.38
C CYS A 269 1.01 -4.17 24.38
N LEU A 270 0.87 -2.91 24.79
CA LEU A 270 -0.38 -2.16 24.76
C LEU A 270 -0.24 -0.98 23.80
N VAL A 271 -1.10 -0.97 22.77
CA VAL A 271 -1.14 0.07 21.74
C VAL A 271 -2.41 0.88 21.88
N ARG A 272 -2.28 2.21 21.87
CA ARG A 272 -3.40 3.14 21.84
C ARG A 272 -3.64 3.61 20.40
N HIS A 273 -4.90 3.69 20.01
CA HIS A 273 -5.36 4.08 18.69
C HIS A 273 -6.37 5.23 18.81
N GLU A 274 -6.20 6.26 17.99
CA GLU A 274 -7.10 7.42 17.92
C GLU A 274 -7.77 7.44 16.54
N TYR A 275 -8.91 6.76 16.39
CA TYR A 275 -9.60 6.67 15.12
C TYR A 275 -10.48 7.89 14.85
N LYS A 276 -10.43 8.37 13.60
CA LYS A 276 -11.37 9.34 13.03
C LYS A 276 -11.74 8.87 11.62
N SER A 277 -13.03 8.80 11.32
CA SER A 277 -13.53 8.53 9.97
C SER A 277 -13.19 9.68 9.01
N ALA A 278 -13.49 9.52 7.73
CA ALA A 278 -13.55 10.68 6.84
C ALA A 278 -14.63 11.67 7.31
N PRO A 279 -14.45 12.99 7.08
CA PRO A 279 -15.51 13.97 7.30
C PRO A 279 -16.73 13.67 6.44
N ASN A 280 -17.93 13.87 6.97
CA ASN A 280 -19.16 13.68 6.21
C ASN A 280 -19.23 14.70 5.06
N PRO A 281 -19.30 14.23 3.79
CA PRO A 281 -19.34 15.11 2.63
C PRO A 281 -20.73 15.67 2.33
N GLU A 282 -21.80 15.10 2.89
CA GLU A 282 -23.17 15.53 2.59
C GLU A 282 -23.49 16.88 3.23
N ASP A 283 -24.17 17.74 2.48
CA ASP A 283 -24.70 19.01 2.98
C ASP A 283 -25.79 18.77 4.04
N GLY A 284 -25.83 19.63 5.06
CA GLY A 284 -26.80 19.56 6.15
C GLY A 284 -26.16 19.64 7.55
N PRO A 285 -26.91 19.32 8.62
CA PRO A 285 -26.46 19.48 10.02
C PRO A 285 -25.28 18.58 10.41
N ASN A 286 -24.93 17.61 9.57
CA ASN A 286 -23.83 16.67 9.78
C ASN A 286 -22.60 16.93 8.90
N LYS A 287 -22.63 17.92 8.01
CA LYS A 287 -21.50 18.26 7.14
C LYS A 287 -20.21 18.44 7.95
N GLY A 288 -19.14 17.75 7.53
CA GLY A 288 -17.83 17.81 8.16
C GLY A 288 -17.70 17.06 9.50
N LYS A 289 -18.78 16.49 10.06
CA LYS A 289 -18.68 15.64 11.26
C LYS A 289 -17.96 14.33 10.93
N GLN A 290 -17.32 13.75 11.95
CA GLN A 290 -16.58 12.50 11.85
C GLN A 290 -16.99 11.58 13.00
N ASN A 291 -17.11 10.28 12.73
CA ASN A 291 -17.16 9.27 13.79
C ASN A 291 -15.75 9.12 14.37
N LYS A 292 -15.66 9.05 15.70
CA LYS A 292 -14.39 8.95 16.43
C LYS A 292 -14.47 7.82 17.42
N LEU A 293 -13.33 7.17 17.66
CA LEU A 293 -13.20 6.14 18.69
C LEU A 293 -11.75 6.11 19.17
N ASN A 294 -11.53 6.30 20.45
CA ASN A 294 -10.26 5.96 21.07
C ASN A 294 -10.32 4.53 21.57
N PHE A 295 -9.40 3.67 21.14
CA PHE A 295 -9.38 2.27 21.55
C PHE A 295 -7.96 1.77 21.74
N TYR A 296 -7.83 0.60 22.34
CA TYR A 296 -6.58 -0.05 22.65
C TYR A 296 -6.53 -1.43 22.03
N SER A 297 -5.33 -1.87 21.63
CA SER A 297 -5.05 -3.28 21.40
C SER A 297 -4.01 -3.81 22.37
N LEU A 298 -4.32 -4.93 23.01
CA LEU A 298 -3.44 -5.62 23.95
C LEU A 298 -2.95 -6.92 23.31
N TYR A 299 -1.65 -7.19 23.46
CA TYR A 299 -1.00 -8.42 23.04
C TYR A 299 -0.26 -9.02 24.23
N MET A 300 -0.85 -10.02 24.88
CA MET A 300 -0.37 -10.63 26.12
C MET A 300 0.24 -12.02 25.86
N HIS A 301 1.21 -12.43 26.69
CA HIS A 301 1.97 -13.69 26.57
C HIS A 301 3.00 -13.69 25.42
N LEU A 302 3.62 -12.56 25.11
CA LEU A 302 4.64 -12.45 24.07
C LEU A 302 5.95 -13.17 24.45
N LEU A 303 6.75 -13.55 23.44
CA LEU A 303 8.05 -14.20 23.63
C LEU A 303 9.03 -13.35 24.48
N PRO A 304 9.72 -13.93 25.48
CA PRO A 304 10.75 -13.23 26.26
C PRO A 304 12.00 -12.87 25.48
N PHE A 305 12.76 -11.88 25.96
CA PHE A 305 13.92 -11.32 25.28
C PHE A 305 15.03 -12.34 24.95
N LYS A 306 15.45 -13.16 25.93
CA LYS A 306 16.51 -14.17 25.73
C LYS A 306 16.17 -15.26 24.72
N ARG A 307 14.91 -15.34 24.30
CA ARG A 307 14.42 -16.31 23.32
C ARG A 307 14.36 -15.73 21.89
N TYR A 308 14.77 -14.48 21.66
CA TYR A 308 14.85 -13.96 20.29
C TYR A 308 16.01 -14.57 19.48
N PRO A 309 17.23 -14.67 20.02
CA PRO A 309 18.25 -15.54 19.43
C PRO A 309 17.77 -17.00 19.45
N LEU A 310 17.98 -17.72 18.35
CA LEU A 310 17.68 -19.15 18.29
C LEU A 310 18.74 -19.95 19.04
N THR A 311 18.33 -20.93 19.84
CA THR A 311 19.26 -21.96 20.33
C THR A 311 19.69 -22.89 19.20
N GLU A 312 20.70 -23.72 19.43
CA GLU A 312 21.12 -24.74 18.45
C GLU A 312 19.97 -25.70 18.11
N GLU A 313 19.14 -26.05 19.11
CA GLU A 313 17.99 -26.93 18.93
C GLU A 313 16.83 -26.26 18.16
N GLU A 314 16.65 -24.94 18.32
CA GLU A 314 15.64 -24.17 17.60
C GLU A 314 16.08 -23.80 16.17
N THR A 315 17.39 -23.82 15.89
CA THR A 315 17.96 -23.43 14.61
C THR A 315 17.58 -24.44 13.53
N PRO A 316 16.78 -24.06 12.50
CA PRO A 316 16.39 -24.98 11.45
C PRO A 316 17.62 -25.52 10.70
N LYS A 317 17.55 -26.78 10.27
CA LYS A 317 18.58 -27.37 9.41
C LYS A 317 18.81 -26.49 8.18
N PRO A 318 20.08 -26.29 7.74
CA PRO A 318 20.39 -25.45 6.59
C PRO A 318 19.62 -25.91 5.36
N LYS A 319 19.09 -24.94 4.59
CA LYS A 319 18.40 -25.19 3.32
C LYS A 319 19.15 -24.51 2.21
N VAL A 320 19.22 -25.14 1.05
CA VAL A 320 19.86 -24.57 -0.13
C VAL A 320 18.99 -24.69 -1.37
N THR A 321 19.06 -23.70 -2.24
CA THR A 321 18.33 -23.65 -3.50
C THR A 321 19.28 -23.72 -4.69
N MET A 322 19.14 -24.75 -5.52
CA MET A 322 19.94 -24.97 -6.72
C MET A 322 19.73 -23.84 -7.75
N LYS A 323 20.81 -23.37 -8.36
CA LYS A 323 20.78 -22.28 -9.36
C LYS A 323 21.03 -22.74 -10.79
N VAL A 324 21.50 -23.98 -10.96
CA VAL A 324 21.87 -24.56 -12.26
C VAL A 324 21.36 -25.99 -12.36
N SER A 325 21.10 -26.45 -13.59
CA SER A 325 20.50 -27.78 -13.89
C SER A 325 21.52 -28.83 -14.35
N ASP A 326 22.79 -28.71 -13.94
CA ASP A 326 23.91 -29.50 -14.46
C ASP A 326 24.60 -30.41 -13.43
N PHE A 327 24.06 -30.51 -12.20
CA PHE A 327 24.79 -31.04 -11.05
C PHE A 327 24.40 -32.45 -10.62
N ASN A 328 25.39 -33.32 -10.44
CA ASN A 328 25.18 -34.74 -10.15
C ASN A 328 24.57 -35.00 -8.76
N ALA A 329 23.59 -35.90 -8.72
CA ALA A 329 23.01 -36.48 -7.52
C ALA A 329 23.33 -37.98 -7.43
N TYR A 330 23.49 -38.47 -6.21
CA TYR A 330 23.87 -39.84 -5.87
C TYR A 330 22.90 -40.43 -4.83
N ASP A 331 22.68 -41.75 -4.86
CA ASP A 331 21.83 -42.43 -3.87
C ASP A 331 22.51 -42.58 -2.50
N ASP A 332 23.84 -42.61 -2.46
CA ASP A 332 24.63 -42.66 -1.23
C ASP A 332 25.88 -41.77 -1.32
N PHE A 333 26.62 -41.65 -0.22
CA PHE A 333 27.87 -40.89 -0.14
C PHE A 333 28.88 -41.46 -1.16
N PRO A 334 29.34 -40.67 -2.16
CA PRO A 334 30.08 -41.20 -3.30
C PRO A 334 31.58 -41.41 -3.01
N GLU A 335 31.89 -42.25 -2.01
CA GLU A 335 33.26 -42.57 -1.59
C GLU A 335 34.01 -43.53 -2.54
N SER A 336 33.27 -44.20 -3.42
CA SER A 336 33.81 -45.16 -4.38
C SER A 336 33.09 -45.05 -5.73
N SER A 337 33.76 -45.48 -6.81
CA SER A 337 33.21 -45.47 -8.16
C SER A 337 32.00 -46.41 -8.36
N SER A 338 31.69 -47.27 -7.39
CA SER A 338 30.50 -48.13 -7.39
C SER A 338 29.20 -47.41 -7.01
N VAL A 339 29.27 -46.21 -6.43
CA VAL A 339 28.07 -45.43 -6.07
C VAL A 339 27.46 -44.81 -7.32
N GLN A 340 26.20 -45.15 -7.60
CA GLN A 340 25.56 -44.76 -8.85
C GLN A 340 25.12 -43.30 -8.88
N ASN A 341 25.44 -42.61 -9.98
CA ASN A 341 24.81 -41.35 -10.34
C ASN A 341 23.35 -41.60 -10.75
N VAL A 342 22.43 -41.01 -9.98
CA VAL A 342 21.00 -41.15 -10.23
C VAL A 342 20.44 -40.09 -11.15
N GLY A 343 21.20 -39.03 -11.43
CA GLY A 343 20.83 -38.00 -12.39
C GLY A 343 21.40 -36.65 -11.99
N LYS A 344 20.76 -35.59 -12.50
CA LYS A 344 21.14 -34.20 -12.24
C LYS A 344 20.04 -33.43 -11.53
N LEU A 345 20.42 -32.65 -10.52
CA LEU A 345 19.55 -31.69 -9.85
C LEU A 345 19.09 -30.61 -10.84
N VAL A 346 17.80 -30.28 -10.80
CA VAL A 346 17.21 -29.21 -11.63
C VAL A 346 17.36 -27.86 -10.93
N ALA A 347 17.62 -26.79 -11.67
CA ALA A 347 17.62 -25.42 -11.14
C ALA A 347 16.28 -25.11 -10.45
N GLY A 348 16.35 -24.44 -9.30
CA GLY A 348 15.20 -24.19 -8.42
C GLY A 348 14.89 -25.34 -7.46
N THR A 349 15.57 -26.50 -7.55
CA THR A 349 15.43 -27.56 -6.55
C THR A 349 15.91 -27.07 -5.18
N LYS A 350 15.07 -27.25 -4.16
CA LYS A 350 15.34 -26.84 -2.78
C LYS A 350 15.61 -28.06 -1.92
N LEU A 351 16.72 -28.05 -1.18
CA LEU A 351 17.22 -29.17 -0.39
C LEU A 351 17.39 -28.75 1.07
N GLU A 352 16.91 -29.57 2.00
CA GLU A 352 17.26 -29.49 3.43
C GLU A 352 18.48 -30.37 3.69
N ILE A 353 19.54 -29.80 4.27
CA ILE A 353 20.79 -30.50 4.53
C ILE A 353 20.65 -31.33 5.80
N LEU A 354 20.77 -32.64 5.66
CA LEU A 354 20.61 -33.62 6.74
C LEU A 354 21.94 -34.08 7.33
N ASP A 355 22.97 -34.21 6.49
CA ASP A 355 24.31 -34.72 6.86
C ASP A 355 25.36 -34.17 5.88
N GLN A 356 26.64 -34.17 6.29
CA GLN A 356 27.78 -33.74 5.47
C GLN A 356 28.98 -34.65 5.69
N LYS A 357 29.65 -35.04 4.59
CA LYS A 357 30.86 -35.87 4.62
C LYS A 357 31.90 -35.36 3.61
N ALA A 358 33.16 -35.34 4.02
CA ALA A 358 34.26 -34.88 3.17
C ALA A 358 34.89 -36.04 2.40
N LEU A 359 35.23 -35.81 1.13
CA LEU A 359 36.02 -36.69 0.28
C LEU A 359 37.09 -35.86 -0.44
N GLY A 360 38.32 -35.94 0.04
CA GLY A 360 39.41 -35.07 -0.43
C GLY A 360 39.11 -33.61 -0.13
N ASN A 361 39.12 -32.76 -1.16
CA ASN A 361 38.81 -31.33 -1.02
C ASN A 361 37.34 -30.96 -1.28
N VAL A 362 36.46 -31.96 -1.43
CA VAL A 362 35.02 -31.75 -1.68
C VAL A 362 34.23 -32.28 -0.49
N THR A 363 33.34 -31.45 0.06
CA THR A 363 32.33 -31.89 1.02
C THR A 363 31.06 -32.20 0.27
N TYR A 364 30.54 -33.41 0.43
CA TYR A 364 29.22 -33.82 -0.04
C TYR A 364 28.19 -33.62 1.07
N ALA A 365 27.00 -33.17 0.71
CA ALA A 365 25.87 -33.09 1.62
C ALA A 365 24.79 -34.09 1.23
N LYS A 366 24.15 -34.68 2.25
CA LYS A 366 22.90 -35.41 2.10
C LYS A 366 21.75 -34.41 2.18
N GLY A 367 21.05 -34.21 1.07
CA GLY A 367 19.94 -33.26 0.97
C GLY A 367 18.60 -33.97 0.80
N LYS A 368 17.60 -33.62 1.61
CA LYS A 368 16.19 -33.99 1.37
C LYS A 368 15.54 -32.97 0.45
N ILE A 369 14.97 -33.43 -0.67
CA ILE A 369 14.30 -32.56 -1.64
C ILE A 369 13.00 -32.04 -1.02
N LEU A 370 12.91 -30.73 -0.80
CA LEU A 370 11.69 -30.07 -0.34
C LEU A 370 10.78 -29.71 -1.52
N SER A 371 11.39 -29.26 -2.63
CA SER A 371 10.70 -28.96 -3.88
C SER A 371 11.68 -29.08 -5.06
N GLY A 372 11.17 -29.32 -6.27
CA GLY A 372 11.99 -29.58 -7.46
C GLY A 372 12.20 -31.08 -7.73
N SER A 373 13.29 -31.44 -8.40
CA SER A 373 13.51 -32.83 -8.83
C SER A 373 14.95 -33.10 -9.26
N VAL A 374 15.32 -34.38 -9.27
CA VAL A 374 16.47 -34.90 -10.02
C VAL A 374 15.97 -35.49 -11.33
N LYS A 375 16.66 -35.22 -12.44
CA LYS A 375 16.36 -35.78 -13.76
C LYS A 375 17.50 -36.61 -14.34
N LYS A 376 17.15 -37.72 -14.98
CA LYS A 376 18.07 -38.54 -15.80
C LYS A 376 17.44 -38.69 -17.18
N SER A 377 18.18 -38.32 -18.24
CA SER A 377 17.71 -38.34 -19.63
C SER A 377 16.35 -37.64 -19.83
N GLY A 378 16.16 -36.47 -19.18
CA GLY A 378 14.92 -35.68 -19.28
C GLY A 378 13.78 -36.12 -18.37
N HIS A 379 13.80 -37.35 -17.85
CA HIS A 379 12.77 -37.91 -16.97
C HIS A 379 13.07 -37.63 -15.50
N LYS A 380 12.03 -37.35 -14.70
CA LYS A 380 12.15 -37.20 -13.24
C LYS A 380 12.40 -38.57 -12.61
N VAL A 381 13.42 -38.66 -11.77
CA VAL A 381 13.87 -39.90 -11.11
C VAL A 381 13.91 -39.79 -9.59
N ARG A 382 13.95 -38.57 -9.06
CA ARG A 382 13.72 -38.25 -7.63
C ARG A 382 12.90 -36.96 -7.55
N GLU A 383 12.03 -36.89 -6.56
CA GLU A 383 11.10 -35.78 -6.32
C GLU A 383 11.05 -35.39 -4.84
N ALA A 384 10.17 -34.47 -4.48
CA ALA A 384 10.02 -34.00 -3.11
C ALA A 384 9.83 -35.16 -2.11
N GLY A 385 10.50 -35.07 -0.97
CA GLY A 385 10.56 -36.09 0.07
C GLY A 385 11.71 -37.08 -0.07
N LYS A 386 12.32 -37.24 -1.26
CA LYS A 386 13.48 -38.13 -1.47
C LYS A 386 14.80 -37.47 -1.04
N GLU A 387 15.76 -38.30 -0.68
CA GLU A 387 17.11 -37.88 -0.25
C GLU A 387 18.11 -38.17 -1.36
N VAL A 388 19.10 -37.29 -1.52
CA VAL A 388 20.22 -37.48 -2.43
C VAL A 388 21.49 -36.89 -1.84
N TRP A 389 22.63 -37.50 -2.18
CA TRP A 389 23.94 -36.91 -1.95
C TRP A 389 24.35 -36.06 -3.14
N PHE A 390 24.98 -34.92 -2.88
CA PHE A 390 25.52 -34.03 -3.91
C PHE A 390 26.73 -33.27 -3.34
N ALA A 391 27.65 -32.89 -4.21
CA ALA A 391 28.78 -32.05 -3.80
C ALA A 391 28.29 -30.66 -3.35
N TYR A 392 28.70 -30.27 -2.15
CA TYR A 392 28.15 -29.15 -1.39
C TYR A 392 29.17 -28.04 -1.22
N LEU A 393 30.36 -28.34 -0.70
CA LEU A 393 31.47 -27.41 -0.58
C LEU A 393 32.71 -27.93 -1.32
N LYS A 394 33.58 -27.02 -1.71
CA LYS A 394 34.93 -27.33 -2.19
C LYS A 394 35.92 -26.37 -1.53
N ASP A 395 36.95 -26.92 -0.89
CA ASP A 395 37.93 -26.15 -0.11
C ASP A 395 37.26 -25.27 0.98
N GLY A 396 36.16 -25.75 1.57
CA GLY A 396 35.37 -25.03 2.58
C GLY A 396 34.37 -24.00 2.04
N GLU A 397 34.41 -23.70 0.74
CA GLU A 397 33.55 -22.69 0.10
C GLU A 397 32.39 -23.33 -0.69
N PRO A 398 31.26 -22.60 -0.92
CA PRO A 398 30.16 -23.08 -1.75
C PRO A 398 30.63 -23.60 -3.11
N TYR A 399 30.28 -24.84 -3.43
CA TYR A 399 30.76 -25.52 -4.64
C TYR A 399 30.37 -24.73 -5.90
N LYS A 400 31.29 -24.64 -6.86
CA LYS A 400 31.11 -23.93 -8.14
C LYS A 400 31.16 -24.93 -9.30
N ASN A 401 30.34 -24.71 -10.33
CA ASN A 401 30.40 -25.53 -11.55
C ASN A 401 31.56 -25.10 -12.47
N SER A 402 31.65 -25.72 -13.65
CA SER A 402 32.68 -25.43 -14.66
C SER A 402 32.61 -24.02 -15.27
N LYS A 403 31.55 -23.25 -15.01
CA LYS A 403 31.34 -21.86 -15.48
C LYS A 403 31.49 -20.83 -14.33
N PRO A 404 32.47 -21.04 -13.42
CA PRO A 404 32.61 -20.45 -12.08
C PRO A 404 31.36 -20.03 -11.28
N ALA A 405 30.17 -20.52 -11.60
CA ALA A 405 28.93 -20.11 -10.93
C ALA A 405 28.68 -20.97 -9.69
N ARG A 406 28.23 -20.35 -8.60
CA ARG A 406 27.76 -21.08 -7.40
C ARG A 406 26.61 -21.98 -7.80
N ILE A 407 26.68 -23.26 -7.43
CA ILE A 407 25.66 -24.23 -7.85
C ILE A 407 24.37 -24.09 -7.04
N TRP A 408 24.46 -23.58 -5.81
CA TRP A 408 23.35 -23.36 -4.89
C TRP A 408 23.56 -22.04 -4.12
N LEU A 409 22.47 -21.49 -3.58
CA LEU A 409 22.50 -20.44 -2.56
C LEU A 409 21.89 -20.99 -1.27
N ALA A 410 22.51 -20.69 -0.13
CA ALA A 410 21.90 -20.96 1.15
C ALA A 410 20.68 -20.06 1.31
N ASP A 411 19.58 -20.66 1.74
CA ASP A 411 18.46 -19.91 2.26
C ASP A 411 18.88 -19.31 3.60
N PRO A 412 18.56 -18.04 3.87
CA PRO A 412 18.86 -17.45 5.16
C PRO A 412 18.15 -18.22 6.27
N ILE A 413 18.87 -18.47 7.37
CA ILE A 413 18.24 -18.96 8.60
C ILE A 413 17.31 -17.85 9.08
N PRO A 414 16.02 -18.14 9.34
CA PRO A 414 15.09 -17.13 9.80
C PRO A 414 15.53 -16.58 11.15
N GLU A 415 15.58 -15.27 11.29
CA GLU A 415 15.82 -14.59 12.57
C GLU A 415 14.52 -13.95 13.08
N ARG A 416 14.27 -14.05 14.38
CA ARG A 416 13.11 -13.41 15.01
C ARG A 416 13.29 -11.89 14.99
N LEU A 417 12.35 -11.18 14.37
CA LEU A 417 12.38 -9.71 14.30
C LEU A 417 12.14 -9.09 15.67
N LYS A 418 13.10 -8.31 16.17
CA LYS A 418 12.92 -7.56 17.42
C LYS A 418 11.92 -6.40 17.24
N PRO A 419 10.93 -6.25 18.13
CA PRO A 419 10.03 -5.11 18.11
C PRO A 419 10.78 -3.79 18.39
N LYS A 420 10.42 -2.73 17.68
CA LYS A 420 11.11 -1.43 17.75
C LYS A 420 10.68 -0.55 18.94
N TYR A 421 9.68 -0.99 19.71
CA TYR A 421 9.15 -0.22 20.83
C TYR A 421 9.87 -0.46 22.15
N TRP A 422 10.73 -1.49 22.22
CA TRP A 422 11.54 -1.76 23.40
C TRP A 422 12.46 -0.58 23.72
N GLN A 423 12.59 -0.30 25.01
CA GLN A 423 13.45 0.75 25.53
C GLN A 423 14.64 0.16 26.29
N GLY A 424 15.77 0.83 26.20
CA GLY A 424 16.96 0.50 26.97
C GLY A 424 18.22 1.14 26.41
N LYS A 425 19.35 0.52 26.70
CA LYS A 425 20.66 0.98 26.27
C LYS A 425 20.86 0.71 24.80
N VAL A 426 21.39 1.70 24.11
CA VAL A 426 21.75 1.62 22.72
C VAL A 426 23.27 1.71 22.62
N LYS A 427 23.86 0.77 21.88
CA LYS A 427 25.24 0.85 21.43
C LYS A 427 25.24 0.92 19.90
N GLY A 428 25.35 2.13 19.38
CA GLY A 428 25.29 2.43 17.97
C GLY A 428 26.66 2.61 17.33
N THR A 429 26.72 2.44 16.01
CA THR A 429 27.89 2.71 15.18
C THR A 429 27.61 3.90 14.27
N ALA A 430 28.43 4.94 14.34
CA ALA A 430 28.36 6.07 13.44
C ALA A 430 28.57 5.62 11.99
N LEU A 431 27.59 5.87 11.11
CA LEU A 431 27.67 5.54 9.68
C LEU A 431 28.38 6.63 8.88
N LYS A 432 28.30 7.87 9.37
CA LYS A 432 28.93 9.06 8.82
C LYS A 432 29.51 9.91 9.95
N ARG A 433 30.15 11.03 9.60
CA ARG A 433 30.64 11.96 10.62
C ARG A 433 29.46 12.49 11.44
N LEU A 434 29.53 12.36 12.76
CA LEU A 434 28.46 12.84 13.65
C LEU A 434 28.89 14.15 14.28
N ASP A 435 28.08 15.19 14.10
CA ASP A 435 28.24 16.45 14.82
C ASP A 435 27.89 16.28 16.30
N LEU A 436 28.66 16.94 17.16
CA LEU A 436 28.43 16.99 18.60
C LEU A 436 27.73 18.29 18.97
N TYR A 437 26.71 18.20 19.83
CA TYR A 437 25.92 19.33 20.32
C TYR A 437 26.01 19.39 21.86
N GLN A 438 25.91 20.59 22.41
CA GLN A 438 25.76 20.81 23.85
C GLN A 438 24.37 20.36 24.33
N ASP A 439 24.15 20.37 25.65
CA ASP A 439 22.83 20.14 26.21
C ASP A 439 21.81 21.18 25.70
N PRO A 440 20.59 20.77 25.32
CA PRO A 440 19.53 21.71 24.96
C PRO A 440 19.09 22.49 26.19
N ALA A 441 18.64 23.73 25.99
CA ALA A 441 18.10 24.55 27.07
C ALA A 441 16.85 23.92 27.73
N SER A 442 16.08 23.14 26.95
CA SER A 442 14.95 22.33 27.43
C SER A 442 14.94 20.99 26.68
N ALA A 443 15.07 19.89 27.42
CA ALA A 443 15.06 18.53 26.88
C ALA A 443 13.61 18.02 26.71
N GLN A 444 12.88 18.59 25.75
CA GLN A 444 11.51 18.16 25.40
C GLN A 444 11.33 18.08 23.87
N ASN A 445 10.46 17.19 23.42
CA ASN A 445 10.12 17.07 21.99
C ASN A 445 9.63 18.42 21.43
N GLY A 446 10.12 18.79 20.24
CA GLY A 446 9.82 20.05 19.56
C GLY A 446 10.71 21.23 19.96
N GLN A 447 11.52 21.12 21.03
CA GLN A 447 12.43 22.18 21.47
C GLN A 447 13.72 22.25 20.65
N THR A 448 14.44 23.36 20.74
CA THR A 448 15.71 23.56 20.01
C THR A 448 16.85 22.75 20.63
N ALA A 449 17.65 22.11 19.78
CA ALA A 449 18.87 21.41 20.21
C ALA A 449 19.90 22.39 20.82
N GLY A 450 20.82 21.88 21.65
CA GLY A 450 21.92 22.67 22.16
C GLY A 450 22.86 23.15 21.06
N ALA A 451 23.70 24.14 21.37
CA ALA A 451 24.63 24.70 20.39
C ALA A 451 25.63 23.62 19.89
N LYS A 452 25.93 23.63 18.59
CA LYS A 452 26.93 22.73 18.00
C LYS A 452 28.32 23.02 18.58
N MET A 453 29.07 21.98 18.96
CA MET A 453 30.39 22.06 19.59
C MET A 453 31.51 22.33 18.56
N GLY A 454 31.45 23.46 17.88
CA GLY A 454 32.47 23.89 16.92
C GLY A 454 32.63 22.90 15.75
N SER A 455 33.88 22.58 15.41
CA SER A 455 34.24 21.62 14.35
C SER A 455 34.36 20.17 14.84
N LEU A 456 34.02 19.88 16.10
CA LEU A 456 34.13 18.53 16.65
C LEU A 456 33.11 17.61 15.98
N GLN A 457 33.62 16.52 15.38
CA GLN A 457 32.82 15.47 14.77
C GLN A 457 33.40 14.10 15.13
N LEU A 458 32.56 13.13 15.46
CA LEU A 458 33.00 11.73 15.53
C LEU A 458 33.24 11.17 14.14
N THR A 459 34.30 10.37 13.95
CA THR A 459 34.55 9.68 12.69
C THR A 459 33.50 8.58 12.46
N PRO A 460 33.23 8.20 11.19
CA PRO A 460 32.51 6.97 10.90
C PRO A 460 33.15 5.77 11.63
N GLN A 461 32.34 4.74 11.89
CA GLN A 461 32.66 3.55 12.70
C GLN A 461 32.90 3.81 14.20
N SER A 462 32.85 5.06 14.65
CA SER A 462 32.85 5.37 16.09
C SER A 462 31.63 4.78 16.78
N THR A 463 31.82 4.22 17.97
CA THR A 463 30.73 3.75 18.81
C THR A 463 30.10 4.93 19.56
N VAL A 464 28.78 5.04 19.54
CA VAL A 464 28.00 5.96 20.37
C VAL A 464 27.07 5.16 21.27
N GLU A 465 26.98 5.53 22.54
CA GLU A 465 26.08 4.89 23.51
C GLU A 465 25.08 5.91 24.04
N PHE A 466 23.80 5.54 24.12
CA PHE A 466 22.71 6.41 24.63
C PHE A 466 21.52 5.59 25.13
N GLU A 467 20.61 6.22 25.87
CA GLU A 467 19.37 5.60 26.35
C GLU A 467 18.23 5.88 25.35
N SER A 468 17.59 4.83 24.82
CA SER A 468 16.57 4.99 23.77
C SER A 468 15.33 5.78 24.24
N LYS A 469 15.02 5.69 25.54
CA LYS A 469 13.91 6.42 26.18
C LYS A 469 14.15 7.93 26.27
N GLU A 470 15.42 8.35 26.17
CA GLU A 470 15.83 9.76 26.21
C GLU A 470 15.98 10.35 24.81
N VAL A 471 15.66 9.58 23.76
CA VAL A 471 15.66 10.09 22.39
C VAL A 471 14.52 11.08 22.22
N LEU A 472 14.88 12.30 21.85
CA LEU A 472 13.96 13.40 21.61
C LEU A 472 13.97 13.82 20.15
N ASN A 473 12.83 14.32 19.69
CA ASN A 473 12.69 15.03 18.43
C ASN A 473 13.02 16.51 18.68
N LEU A 474 14.26 16.92 18.45
CA LEU A 474 14.72 18.31 18.68
C LEU A 474 14.90 19.06 17.37
N ASN A 475 14.64 20.37 17.40
CA ASN A 475 14.88 21.26 16.28
C ASN A 475 16.38 21.56 16.15
N VAL A 476 16.99 21.00 15.11
CA VAL A 476 18.37 21.28 14.69
C VAL A 476 18.32 22.15 13.45
N SER A 477 18.56 23.44 13.61
CA SER A 477 18.64 24.40 12.50
C SER A 477 17.40 24.38 11.58
N GLY A 478 16.20 24.45 12.17
CA GLY A 478 14.92 24.51 11.47
C GLY A 478 14.31 23.14 11.12
N THR A 479 15.01 22.03 11.40
CA THR A 479 14.54 20.68 11.10
C THR A 479 14.42 19.86 12.37
N ILE A 480 13.28 19.20 12.59
CA ILE A 480 13.11 18.25 13.69
C ILE A 480 13.92 16.98 13.38
N ARG A 481 14.86 16.64 14.27
CA ARG A 481 15.74 15.47 14.16
C ARG A 481 15.64 14.62 15.41
N ARG A 482 15.81 13.30 15.26
CA ARG A 482 15.95 12.40 16.42
C ARG A 482 17.34 12.56 17.01
N MET A 483 17.40 13.06 18.24
CA MET A 483 18.64 13.28 18.96
C MET A 483 18.62 12.57 20.32
N ALA A 484 19.81 12.21 20.79
CA ALA A 484 19.99 11.68 22.14
C ALA A 484 21.25 12.27 22.76
N LYS A 485 21.28 12.29 24.08
CA LYS A 485 22.52 12.47 24.84
C LYS A 485 23.33 11.19 24.75
N CYS A 486 24.54 11.30 24.21
CA CYS A 486 25.42 10.20 23.91
C CYS A 486 26.74 10.28 24.69
N THR A 487 27.33 9.13 24.95
CA THR A 487 28.76 8.95 25.23
C THR A 487 29.41 8.23 24.05
N SER A 488 30.74 8.26 23.93
CA SER A 488 31.43 7.58 22.83
C SER A 488 32.83 7.13 23.23
N SER A 489 33.25 5.99 22.66
CA SER A 489 34.63 5.48 22.70
C SER A 489 35.38 5.69 21.36
N GLY A 490 34.83 6.51 20.46
CA GLY A 490 35.35 6.76 19.13
C GLY A 490 36.39 7.87 19.04
N SER A 491 36.88 8.13 17.83
CA SER A 491 37.86 9.19 17.54
C SER A 491 37.20 10.41 16.91
N LEU A 492 37.76 11.58 17.17
CA LEU A 492 37.33 12.82 16.54
C LEU A 492 38.01 13.03 15.17
N ALA A 493 37.27 13.60 14.23
CA ALA A 493 37.80 14.10 12.97
C ALA A 493 38.38 15.52 13.17
N GLY A 494 39.55 15.65 13.82
CA GLY A 494 40.26 16.92 13.99
C GLY A 494 41.02 17.06 15.31
N THR A 495 41.60 18.24 15.55
CA THR A 495 42.30 18.59 16.79
C THR A 495 41.31 18.98 17.89
N GLY A 496 41.33 18.29 19.03
CA GLY A 496 40.48 18.55 20.19
C GLY A 496 40.28 17.30 21.05
N SER A 497 39.68 17.47 22.23
CA SER A 497 39.33 16.36 23.13
C SER A 497 37.84 16.02 23.03
N LEU A 498 37.51 14.73 22.95
CA LEU A 498 36.12 14.26 22.96
C LEU A 498 35.49 14.55 24.33
N PRO A 499 34.36 15.28 24.39
CA PRO A 499 33.68 15.50 25.66
C PRO A 499 33.12 14.19 26.23
N PRO A 500 32.98 14.07 27.57
CA PRO A 500 32.49 12.85 28.21
C PRO A 500 31.04 12.52 27.84
N SER A 501 30.23 13.53 27.51
CA SER A 501 28.90 13.36 26.90
C SER A 501 28.59 14.51 25.95
N PHE A 502 27.72 14.27 24.98
CA PHE A 502 27.30 15.24 23.98
C PHE A 502 25.95 14.84 23.40
N TRP A 503 25.17 15.77 22.87
CA TRP A 503 24.00 15.42 22.06
C TRP A 503 24.41 15.14 20.63
N ALA A 504 23.80 14.14 20.00
CA ALA A 504 24.02 13.81 18.60
C ALA A 504 22.73 13.37 17.92
N ILE A 505 22.72 13.46 16.59
CA ILE A 505 21.63 12.93 15.76
C ILE A 505 21.78 11.41 15.68
N VAL A 506 20.74 10.68 16.09
CA VAL A 506 20.72 9.22 16.21
C VAL A 506 19.74 8.56 15.24
N GLU A 507 19.45 9.22 14.13
CA GLU A 507 18.64 8.63 13.05
C GLU A 507 19.39 7.45 12.39
N ASN A 508 18.67 6.47 11.84
CA ASN A 508 19.27 5.22 11.32
C ASN A 508 20.24 5.43 10.15
N ASP A 509 20.18 6.58 9.47
CA ASP A 509 21.12 6.97 8.42
C ASP A 509 22.38 7.68 8.97
N HIS A 510 22.39 8.03 10.26
CA HIS A 510 23.50 8.63 11.00
C HIS A 510 24.21 7.61 11.88
N VAL A 511 23.42 6.81 12.59
CA VAL A 511 23.89 5.79 13.53
C VAL A 511 23.18 4.49 13.19
N ALA A 512 23.92 3.41 12.94
CA ALA A 512 23.36 2.07 12.91
C ALA A 512 23.28 1.55 14.34
N TRP A 513 22.09 1.34 14.86
CA TRP A 513 21.91 0.89 16.23
C TRP A 513 20.69 -0.02 16.40
N ASP A 514 20.76 -0.84 17.45
CA ASP A 514 19.68 -1.67 17.97
C ASP A 514 19.57 -1.44 19.49
N VAL A 515 18.40 -1.69 20.05
CA VAL A 515 18.15 -1.52 21.48
C VAL A 515 18.51 -2.79 22.22
N THR A 516 19.28 -2.64 23.30
CA THR A 516 19.43 -3.65 24.34
C THR A 516 18.52 -3.27 25.51
N PRO A 517 17.40 -3.99 25.72
CA PRO A 517 16.49 -3.67 26.82
C PRO A 517 17.22 -3.71 28.16
N SER A 518 16.97 -2.71 29.00
CA SER A 518 17.58 -2.58 30.33
C SER A 518 16.59 -2.80 31.47
N GLY A 519 15.29 -2.80 31.18
CA GLY A 519 14.20 -3.06 32.12
C GLY A 519 13.46 -4.34 31.74
N PHE A 520 13.24 -5.22 32.72
CA PHE A 520 12.55 -6.49 32.55
C PHE A 520 11.52 -6.72 33.66
N ASN A 521 10.48 -7.50 33.37
CA ASN A 521 9.46 -7.97 34.31
C ASN A 521 8.62 -6.88 34.99
N SER A 522 8.71 -5.64 34.49
CA SER A 522 8.06 -4.44 35.00
C SER A 522 7.22 -3.79 33.87
N VAL A 523 6.20 -3.01 34.24
CA VAL A 523 5.40 -2.25 33.26
C VAL A 523 6.18 -0.99 32.91
N GLU A 524 6.64 -0.92 31.66
CA GLU A 524 7.38 0.22 31.15
C GLU A 524 6.45 1.13 30.33
N PRO A 525 6.37 2.44 30.65
CA PRO A 525 5.67 3.38 29.80
C PRO A 525 6.42 3.57 28.47
N ALA A 526 5.68 3.78 27.40
CA ALA A 526 6.21 4.00 26.07
C ALA A 526 5.49 5.15 25.36
N SER A 527 6.11 5.68 24.31
CA SER A 527 5.54 6.71 23.44
C SER A 527 6.07 6.49 22.02
N THR A 528 6.02 5.25 21.56
CA THR A 528 6.61 4.84 20.28
C THR A 528 5.50 4.67 19.24
N GLY A 529 5.53 5.49 18.18
CA GLY A 529 4.61 5.32 17.05
C GLY A 529 4.78 3.96 16.38
N ILE A 530 3.68 3.31 16.03
CA ILE A 530 3.64 1.99 15.41
C ILE A 530 2.59 1.97 14.29
N LYS A 531 2.88 1.24 13.21
CA LYS A 531 1.99 1.13 12.05
C LYS A 531 1.31 -0.24 12.00
N ALA A 532 0.13 -0.28 11.40
CA ALA A 532 -0.54 -1.55 11.11
C ALA A 532 0.39 -2.47 10.31
N GLY A 533 0.56 -3.71 10.78
CA GLY A 533 1.48 -4.69 10.19
C GLY A 533 2.90 -4.69 10.77
N ASP A 534 3.29 -3.70 11.59
CA ASP A 534 4.60 -3.71 12.25
C ASP A 534 4.70 -4.87 13.26
N PRO A 535 5.89 -5.48 13.43
CA PRO A 535 6.10 -6.56 14.41
C PRO A 535 5.82 -6.13 15.86
N ILE A 536 4.96 -6.87 16.54
CA ILE A 536 4.67 -6.74 17.98
C ILE A 536 5.52 -7.71 18.80
N GLY A 537 5.67 -8.95 18.35
CA GLY A 537 6.40 -10.00 19.05
C GLY A 537 6.11 -11.38 18.47
N TYR A 538 6.51 -12.44 19.16
CA TYR A 538 6.24 -13.84 18.78
C TYR A 538 5.42 -14.52 19.87
N LEU A 539 4.86 -15.71 19.56
CA LEU A 539 4.12 -16.50 20.55
C LEU A 539 5.03 -16.88 21.72
N GLY A 540 4.62 -16.56 22.95
CA GLY A 540 5.30 -17.02 24.15
C GLY A 540 4.80 -18.39 24.59
N LEU A 541 5.67 -19.16 25.24
CA LEU A 541 5.31 -20.43 25.89
C LEU A 541 4.49 -20.17 27.15
N THR A 542 3.46 -21.00 27.31
CA THR A 542 2.74 -21.21 28.55
C THR A 542 2.60 -22.72 28.78
N GLU A 543 3.18 -23.20 29.87
CA GLU A 543 3.01 -24.57 30.36
C GLU A 543 1.78 -24.62 31.26
N ASN A 544 0.82 -25.48 30.93
CA ASN A 544 -0.44 -25.64 31.66
C ASN A 544 -0.51 -27.03 32.30
N LEU A 545 -1.13 -27.10 33.48
CA LEU A 545 -1.42 -28.35 34.16
C LEU A 545 -2.55 -29.10 33.45
N THR A 546 -2.44 -30.43 33.39
CA THR A 546 -3.52 -31.31 32.91
C THR A 546 -4.35 -31.90 34.05
N GLY A 547 -3.89 -31.77 35.30
CA GLY A 547 -4.56 -32.29 36.48
C GLY A 547 -3.73 -32.09 37.76
N GLU A 548 -4.32 -32.47 38.90
CA GLU A 548 -3.70 -32.41 40.25
C GLU A 548 -2.51 -33.37 40.45
N ASP A 549 -2.35 -34.33 39.54
CA ASP A 549 -1.21 -35.25 39.48
C ASP A 549 0.08 -34.58 38.98
N GLY A 550 -0.03 -33.37 38.41
CA GLY A 550 1.09 -32.59 37.91
C GLY A 550 1.49 -32.89 36.48
N GLY A 551 0.63 -33.53 35.69
CA GLY A 551 0.80 -33.59 34.23
C GLY A 551 0.86 -32.20 33.60
N VAL A 552 1.69 -32.02 32.56
CA VAL A 552 1.95 -30.71 31.94
C VAL A 552 1.84 -30.79 30.43
N THR A 553 1.24 -29.76 29.84
CA THR A 553 1.18 -29.53 28.39
C THR A 553 1.78 -28.17 28.05
N ASN A 554 2.39 -28.10 26.87
CA ASN A 554 3.06 -26.89 26.39
C ASN A 554 2.20 -26.23 25.31
N LYS A 555 1.87 -24.95 25.46
CA LYS A 555 1.15 -24.18 24.46
C LYS A 555 1.89 -22.88 24.19
N TYR A 556 2.28 -22.64 22.93
CA TYR A 556 2.78 -21.33 22.50
C TYR A 556 1.60 -20.50 22.07
N GLN A 557 1.36 -19.35 22.70
CA GLN A 557 0.19 -18.53 22.40
C GLN A 557 0.42 -17.05 22.69
N VAL A 558 -0.43 -16.21 22.08
CA VAL A 558 -0.66 -14.83 22.45
C VAL A 558 -2.15 -14.67 22.72
N HIS A 559 -2.51 -13.86 23.71
CA HIS A 559 -3.87 -13.39 23.93
C HIS A 559 -4.00 -11.98 23.35
N VAL A 560 -4.99 -11.74 22.50
CA VAL A 560 -5.17 -10.48 21.77
C VAL A 560 -6.55 -9.89 22.06
N GLU A 561 -6.59 -8.64 22.53
CA GLU A 561 -7.82 -7.91 22.79
C GLU A 561 -7.89 -6.62 21.96
N ILE A 562 -9.13 -6.18 21.68
CA ILE A 562 -9.45 -4.81 21.29
C ILE A 562 -10.47 -4.29 22.29
N PHE A 563 -10.15 -3.19 22.98
CA PHE A 563 -11.08 -2.61 23.96
C PHE A 563 -11.06 -1.09 23.95
N THR A 564 -12.10 -0.48 24.51
CA THR A 564 -12.18 0.97 24.71
C THR A 564 -12.75 1.30 26.09
N ALA A 565 -12.31 2.43 26.65
CA ALA A 565 -12.92 3.07 27.81
C ALA A 565 -13.63 4.38 27.42
N ASP A 566 -13.85 4.58 26.11
CA ASP A 566 -14.48 5.76 25.55
C ASP A 566 -16.00 5.69 25.74
N VAL A 567 -16.55 6.61 26.53
CA VAL A 567 -17.98 6.66 26.85
C VAL A 567 -18.85 6.96 25.63
N ASP A 568 -18.25 7.53 24.57
CA ASP A 568 -18.92 7.83 23.30
C ASP A 568 -19.03 6.62 22.36
N VAL A 569 -18.67 5.41 22.82
CA VAL A 569 -18.77 4.18 22.01
C VAL A 569 -20.16 3.99 21.40
N LYS A 570 -21.25 4.32 22.13
CA LYS A 570 -22.62 4.23 21.60
C LYS A 570 -22.84 5.17 20.41
N ASN A 571 -22.34 6.42 20.50
CA ASN A 571 -22.40 7.39 19.42
C ASN A 571 -21.63 6.90 18.18
N PHE A 572 -20.48 6.23 18.39
CA PHE A 572 -19.71 5.61 17.33
C PHE A 572 -20.48 4.48 16.64
N LEU A 573 -21.12 3.59 17.41
CA LEU A 573 -21.89 2.47 16.86
C LEU A 573 -23.14 2.93 16.08
N GLN A 574 -23.73 4.05 16.50
CA GLN A 574 -24.93 4.64 15.90
C GLN A 574 -24.66 5.49 14.66
N ASN A 575 -23.39 5.62 14.24
CA ASN A 575 -23.01 6.51 13.15
C ASN A 575 -23.48 7.96 13.41
N ALA A 576 -23.16 8.53 14.59
CA ALA A 576 -23.65 9.87 14.96
C ALA A 576 -23.23 10.98 13.97
N ALA A 577 -22.15 10.79 13.20
CA ALA A 577 -21.77 11.69 12.11
C ALA A 577 -22.63 11.55 10.84
N GLY A 578 -23.49 10.54 10.75
CA GLY A 578 -24.41 10.30 9.64
C GLY A 578 -23.71 9.98 8.32
N LEU A 579 -22.58 9.26 8.35
CA LEU A 579 -21.81 8.95 7.16
C LEU A 579 -22.56 7.98 6.25
N LYS A 580 -22.72 8.37 4.99
CA LYS A 580 -23.28 7.52 3.91
C LYS A 580 -22.24 7.01 2.91
N ILE A 581 -20.97 7.35 3.16
CA ILE A 581 -19.81 6.92 2.40
C ILE A 581 -19.20 5.63 2.96
N GLY A 582 -18.39 4.96 2.14
CA GLY A 582 -17.77 3.68 2.49
C GLY A 582 -18.54 2.50 1.90
N LYS A 583 -18.26 1.29 2.40
CA LYS A 583 -18.95 0.07 1.98
C LYS A 583 -20.43 0.15 2.35
N GLN A 584 -21.28 -0.14 1.37
CA GLN A 584 -22.74 -0.06 1.50
C GLN A 584 -23.38 -1.44 1.63
N TYR A 585 -24.53 -1.45 2.30
CA TYR A 585 -25.33 -2.64 2.52
C TYR A 585 -26.81 -2.31 2.29
N LEU A 586 -27.54 -3.28 1.75
CA LEU A 586 -28.98 -3.25 1.71
C LEU A 586 -29.53 -3.74 3.05
N HIS A 587 -30.36 -2.92 3.67
CA HIS A 587 -30.97 -3.20 4.96
C HIS A 587 -32.42 -3.64 4.78
N LEU A 588 -32.71 -4.88 5.12
CA LEU A 588 -34.04 -5.49 5.02
C LEU A 588 -34.62 -5.65 6.42
N LEU A 589 -35.68 -4.91 6.72
CA LEU A 589 -36.41 -5.05 7.98
C LEU A 589 -37.27 -6.33 7.96
N ALA A 590 -37.55 -6.89 9.13
CA ALA A 590 -38.54 -7.95 9.26
C ALA A 590 -39.88 -7.53 8.62
N GLY A 591 -40.47 -8.41 7.81
CA GLY A 591 -41.65 -8.14 7.00
C GLY A 591 -41.37 -7.52 5.63
N ALA A 592 -40.12 -7.22 5.26
CA ALA A 592 -39.79 -6.74 3.92
C ALA A 592 -40.10 -7.81 2.85
N GLU A 593 -40.86 -7.42 1.83
CA GLU A 593 -41.33 -8.31 0.77
C GLU A 593 -40.27 -8.51 -0.32
N LEU A 594 -39.83 -9.77 -0.51
CA LEU A 594 -38.97 -10.17 -1.61
C LEU A 594 -39.84 -10.66 -2.78
N LYS A 595 -39.86 -9.93 -3.89
CA LYS A 595 -40.57 -10.38 -5.10
C LYS A 595 -39.91 -11.65 -5.67
N LYS A 596 -40.71 -12.68 -5.95
CA LYS A 596 -40.21 -13.93 -6.55
C LYS A 596 -39.76 -13.71 -7.99
N LYS A 597 -38.71 -14.42 -8.42
CA LYS A 597 -38.24 -14.40 -9.80
C LYS A 597 -39.10 -15.29 -10.69
N ALA A 598 -39.33 -14.85 -11.92
CA ALA A 598 -40.06 -15.63 -12.92
C ALA A 598 -39.44 -17.05 -13.10
N PRO A 599 -40.26 -18.10 -13.27
CA PRO A 599 -41.71 -18.07 -13.51
C PRO A 599 -42.57 -18.00 -12.22
N ALA A 600 -41.97 -17.99 -11.04
CA ALA A 600 -42.71 -17.89 -9.79
C ALA A 600 -43.30 -16.49 -9.58
N THR A 601 -44.56 -16.42 -9.16
CA THR A 601 -45.32 -15.17 -8.95
C THR A 601 -45.58 -14.90 -7.46
N GLY A 602 -45.76 -13.63 -7.11
CA GLY A 602 -45.97 -13.16 -5.74
C GLY A 602 -44.69 -12.71 -5.04
N SER A 603 -44.78 -12.48 -3.73
CA SER A 603 -43.67 -12.08 -2.86
C SER A 603 -43.52 -13.03 -1.67
N ILE A 604 -42.39 -12.93 -0.98
CA ILE A 604 -42.12 -13.65 0.26
C ILE A 604 -41.60 -12.64 1.28
N PRO A 605 -42.27 -12.43 2.42
CA PRO A 605 -41.74 -11.59 3.48
C PRO A 605 -40.53 -12.26 4.14
N VAL A 606 -39.50 -11.48 4.45
CA VAL A 606 -38.44 -11.92 5.37
C VAL A 606 -38.98 -11.93 6.80
N LYS A 607 -38.69 -12.96 7.58
CA LYS A 607 -39.16 -13.09 8.97
C LYS A 607 -38.33 -12.28 9.96
N LYS A 608 -37.04 -12.11 9.67
CA LYS A 608 -36.09 -11.35 10.52
C LYS A 608 -35.38 -10.28 9.71
N GLU A 609 -34.70 -9.40 10.42
CA GLU A 609 -33.87 -8.37 9.82
C GLU A 609 -32.63 -8.99 9.15
N HIS A 610 -32.28 -8.49 7.97
CA HIS A 610 -31.09 -8.91 7.22
C HIS A 610 -30.30 -7.71 6.72
N VAL A 611 -28.99 -7.88 6.69
CA VAL A 611 -28.08 -6.93 6.07
C VAL A 611 -27.31 -7.64 4.97
N VAL A 612 -27.51 -7.17 3.75
CA VAL A 612 -26.94 -7.78 2.56
C VAL A 612 -25.86 -6.85 2.02
N ASP A 613 -24.64 -7.37 1.94
CA ASP A 613 -23.55 -6.67 1.27
C ASP A 613 -23.98 -6.28 -0.15
N LEU A 614 -23.98 -4.99 -0.45
CA LEU A 614 -24.53 -4.50 -1.72
C LEU A 614 -23.76 -5.06 -2.92
N SER A 615 -22.47 -5.39 -2.74
CA SER A 615 -21.66 -6.03 -3.79
C SER A 615 -22.11 -7.46 -4.12
N LYS A 616 -22.87 -8.09 -3.23
CA LYS A 616 -23.46 -9.43 -3.41
C LYS A 616 -24.91 -9.37 -3.89
N ALA A 617 -25.49 -8.19 -4.04
CA ALA A 617 -26.85 -7.98 -4.50
C ALA A 617 -26.89 -7.34 -5.90
N PRO A 618 -26.68 -8.11 -6.99
CA PRO A 618 -26.60 -7.54 -8.32
C PRO A 618 -27.90 -6.86 -8.72
N VAL A 619 -27.80 -5.79 -9.52
CA VAL A 619 -28.98 -5.08 -10.01
C VAL A 619 -29.49 -5.77 -11.27
N ILE A 620 -30.78 -6.10 -11.30
CA ILE A 620 -31.47 -6.59 -12.47
C ILE A 620 -32.56 -5.61 -12.91
N LYS A 621 -32.86 -5.58 -14.21
CA LYS A 621 -33.95 -4.76 -14.76
C LYS A 621 -35.12 -5.65 -15.16
N GLU A 622 -36.31 -5.27 -14.74
CA GLU A 622 -37.58 -5.86 -15.19
C GLU A 622 -38.48 -4.73 -15.69
N GLY A 623 -38.62 -4.61 -17.01
CA GLY A 623 -39.21 -3.42 -17.63
C GLY A 623 -38.35 -2.17 -17.38
N ASP A 624 -38.99 -1.08 -16.97
CA ASP A 624 -38.32 0.18 -16.61
C ASP A 624 -37.81 0.21 -15.15
N GLU A 625 -38.14 -0.80 -14.35
CA GLU A 625 -37.79 -0.84 -12.93
C GLU A 625 -36.49 -1.61 -12.67
N SER A 626 -35.68 -1.09 -11.75
CA SER A 626 -34.45 -1.72 -11.28
C SER A 626 -34.64 -2.37 -9.91
N TRP A 627 -34.13 -3.58 -9.75
CA TRP A 627 -34.28 -4.41 -8.56
C TRP A 627 -32.92 -4.94 -8.11
N TYR A 628 -32.70 -5.03 -6.80
CA TYR A 628 -31.61 -5.78 -6.21
C TYR A 628 -32.00 -7.26 -6.14
N ASP A 629 -31.16 -8.11 -6.70
CA ASP A 629 -31.26 -9.56 -6.56
C ASP A 629 -30.61 -9.99 -5.24
N VAL A 630 -31.42 -10.45 -4.31
CA VAL A 630 -31.02 -10.71 -2.94
C VAL A 630 -31.14 -12.20 -2.62
N SER A 631 -30.15 -12.70 -1.88
CA SER A 631 -30.18 -14.00 -1.23
C SER A 631 -29.88 -13.81 0.26
N VAL A 632 -30.81 -14.22 1.13
CA VAL A 632 -30.65 -14.26 2.58
C VAL A 632 -30.89 -15.68 3.10
N VAL A 633 -30.56 -15.96 4.37
CA VAL A 633 -30.77 -17.27 4.99
C VAL A 633 -31.65 -17.12 6.23
N GLU A 634 -32.76 -17.85 6.25
CA GLU A 634 -33.67 -17.96 7.40
C GLU A 634 -33.94 -19.43 7.70
N ASP A 635 -33.88 -19.82 8.97
CA ASP A 635 -34.13 -21.21 9.39
C ASP A 635 -33.30 -22.25 8.59
N ASP A 636 -32.02 -21.94 8.34
CA ASP A 636 -31.07 -22.71 7.51
C ASP A 636 -31.52 -22.91 6.04
N GLN A 637 -32.51 -22.15 5.57
CA GLN A 637 -33.00 -22.17 4.19
C GLN A 637 -32.66 -20.87 3.45
N PRO A 638 -32.10 -20.95 2.23
CA PRO A 638 -31.85 -19.76 1.44
C PRO A 638 -33.15 -19.20 0.88
N LEU A 639 -33.45 -17.96 1.21
CA LEU A 639 -34.54 -17.18 0.65
C LEU A 639 -33.99 -16.23 -0.42
N LYS A 640 -34.52 -16.35 -1.65
CA LYS A 640 -34.09 -15.54 -2.80
C LYS A 640 -35.24 -14.74 -3.37
N GLY A 641 -34.98 -13.49 -3.72
CA GLY A 641 -35.97 -12.66 -4.38
C GLY A 641 -35.44 -11.27 -4.72
N LEU A 642 -36.34 -10.39 -5.11
CA LEU A 642 -36.02 -9.08 -5.65
C LEU A 642 -36.52 -7.98 -4.72
N VAL A 643 -35.66 -7.00 -4.46
CA VAL A 643 -35.98 -5.80 -3.67
C VAL A 643 -35.93 -4.60 -4.60
N LYS A 644 -36.99 -3.78 -4.59
CA LYS A 644 -37.06 -2.61 -5.49
C LYS A 644 -35.93 -1.64 -5.14
N LYS A 645 -35.16 -1.20 -6.13
CA LYS A 645 -34.06 -0.26 -5.89
C LYS A 645 -34.56 1.11 -5.41
N SER A 646 -35.69 1.56 -5.97
CA SER A 646 -36.36 2.78 -5.50
C SER A 646 -37.02 2.51 -4.14
N GLY A 647 -36.64 3.29 -3.13
CA GLY A 647 -37.14 3.15 -1.75
C GLY A 647 -36.41 2.12 -0.89
N ALA A 648 -35.37 1.45 -1.42
CA ALA A 648 -34.52 0.56 -0.64
C ALA A 648 -33.71 1.33 0.42
N THR A 649 -33.67 0.79 1.64
CA THR A 649 -32.87 1.33 2.74
C THR A 649 -31.42 0.90 2.57
N LEU A 650 -30.51 1.86 2.37
CA LEU A 650 -29.07 1.63 2.34
C LEU A 650 -28.42 2.11 3.64
N ILE A 651 -27.54 1.28 4.17
CA ILE A 651 -26.70 1.59 5.34
C ILE A 651 -25.23 1.42 4.97
N THR A 652 -24.32 1.87 5.83
CA THR A 652 -22.88 1.78 5.60
C THR A 652 -22.17 0.93 6.64
N GLN A 653 -20.89 0.62 6.41
CA GLN A 653 -19.99 0.03 7.42
C GLN A 653 -19.92 0.82 8.73
N HIS A 654 -20.34 2.10 8.73
CA HIS A 654 -20.34 2.95 9.91
C HIS A 654 -21.61 2.77 10.78
N ASP A 655 -22.66 2.15 10.26
CA ASP A 655 -23.91 1.87 10.98
C ASP A 655 -23.80 0.54 11.76
N TRP A 656 -22.89 0.45 12.74
CA TRP A 656 -22.57 -0.79 13.44
C TRP A 656 -23.79 -1.45 14.08
N GLU A 657 -24.66 -0.70 14.76
CA GLU A 657 -25.87 -1.28 15.37
C GLU A 657 -26.77 -1.93 14.31
N LYS A 658 -26.97 -1.26 13.18
CA LYS A 658 -27.76 -1.79 12.06
C LYS A 658 -27.09 -2.98 11.37
N LEU A 659 -25.75 -3.09 11.47
CA LEU A 659 -24.99 -4.27 11.02
C LEU A 659 -25.07 -5.46 11.99
N GLY A 660 -25.76 -5.29 13.12
CA GLY A 660 -26.00 -6.30 14.14
C GLY A 660 -25.01 -6.27 15.29
N PHE A 661 -24.21 -5.21 15.45
CA PHE A 661 -23.38 -5.05 16.64
C PHE A 661 -24.21 -4.64 17.84
N GLN A 662 -24.06 -5.36 18.95
CA GLN A 662 -24.89 -5.22 20.13
C GLN A 662 -24.05 -5.25 21.39
N ILE A 663 -24.33 -4.33 22.33
CA ILE A 663 -23.66 -4.32 23.63
C ILE A 663 -24.27 -5.42 24.50
N VAL A 664 -23.40 -6.26 25.07
CA VAL A 664 -23.74 -7.19 26.14
C VAL A 664 -23.10 -6.66 27.40
N GLU A 665 -23.93 -6.27 28.36
CA GLU A 665 -23.48 -5.65 29.60
C GLU A 665 -24.07 -6.41 30.78
N GLU A 666 -23.19 -6.73 31.73
CA GLU A 666 -23.59 -7.25 33.03
C GLU A 666 -24.22 -6.13 33.85
N THR A 667 -25.52 -6.25 34.10
CA THR A 667 -26.26 -5.25 34.88
C THR A 667 -26.15 -5.50 36.38
N ASN A 668 -25.59 -6.65 36.78
CA ASN A 668 -25.33 -6.97 38.17
C ASN A 668 -24.16 -6.15 38.74
N THR A 669 -24.48 -5.21 39.63
CA THR A 669 -23.49 -4.33 40.29
C THR A 669 -22.49 -5.02 41.21
N VAL A 670 -22.68 -6.31 41.54
CA VAL A 670 -21.74 -7.13 42.33
C VAL A 670 -21.03 -8.21 41.50
N ALA A 671 -21.04 -8.09 40.16
CA ALA A 671 -20.42 -9.06 39.28
C ALA A 671 -18.92 -9.28 39.60
N ASP A 672 -18.54 -10.54 39.73
CA ASP A 672 -17.21 -11.00 40.11
C ASP A 672 -16.31 -11.30 38.90
N GLY A 673 -16.72 -10.86 37.70
CA GLY A 673 -16.03 -11.16 36.44
C GLY A 673 -16.41 -12.51 35.82
N PHE A 674 -17.24 -13.31 36.50
CA PHE A 674 -17.92 -14.44 35.90
C PHE A 674 -19.30 -14.00 35.43
N LEU A 675 -19.61 -14.24 34.16
CA LEU A 675 -20.86 -13.90 33.53
C LEU A 675 -22.01 -14.69 34.16
N ASP A 676 -23.10 -14.01 34.52
CA ASP A 676 -24.37 -14.66 34.84
C ASP A 676 -25.29 -14.61 33.62
N PRO A 677 -25.49 -15.73 32.89
CA PRO A 677 -26.33 -15.74 31.71
C PRO A 677 -27.79 -15.34 32.00
N GLN A 678 -28.27 -15.55 33.23
CA GLN A 678 -29.65 -15.24 33.60
C GLN A 678 -29.91 -13.75 33.80
N ASP A 679 -28.86 -12.94 33.99
CA ASP A 679 -28.96 -11.49 34.13
C ASP A 679 -28.57 -10.74 32.84
N MET A 680 -28.38 -11.47 31.73
CA MET A 680 -28.06 -10.91 30.41
C MET A 680 -29.31 -10.45 29.61
N PRO A 681 -29.13 -9.56 28.61
CA PRO A 681 -30.17 -9.24 27.63
C PRO A 681 -30.74 -10.48 26.92
N GLN A 682 -32.02 -10.44 26.55
CA GLN A 682 -32.71 -11.61 25.98
C GLN A 682 -32.04 -12.16 24.72
N PHE A 683 -31.55 -11.29 23.82
CA PHE A 683 -30.88 -11.74 22.60
C PHE A 683 -29.63 -12.58 22.89
N PHE A 684 -28.93 -12.31 24.00
CA PHE A 684 -27.77 -13.07 24.41
C PHE A 684 -28.20 -14.42 24.99
N LYS A 685 -29.23 -14.44 25.84
CA LYS A 685 -29.81 -15.68 26.38
C LYS A 685 -30.26 -16.63 25.28
N ASP A 686 -30.93 -16.11 24.25
CA ASP A 686 -31.40 -16.88 23.11
C ASP A 686 -30.23 -17.45 22.28
N LEU A 687 -29.13 -16.70 22.16
CA LEU A 687 -27.92 -17.15 21.47
C LEU A 687 -27.16 -18.18 22.29
N PHE A 688 -27.03 -17.96 23.59
CA PHE A 688 -26.39 -18.85 24.54
C PHE A 688 -27.09 -20.22 24.59
N ALA A 689 -28.42 -20.23 24.69
CA ALA A 689 -29.22 -21.45 24.69
C ALA A 689 -29.13 -22.26 23.38
N LYS A 690 -28.76 -21.63 22.26
CA LYS A 690 -28.50 -22.34 20.99
C LYS A 690 -27.13 -22.99 20.92
N ILE A 691 -26.17 -22.51 21.72
CA ILE A 691 -24.82 -23.06 21.81
C ILE A 691 -24.80 -24.22 22.81
N ASP A 692 -25.52 -24.09 23.92
CA ASP A 692 -25.75 -25.13 24.93
C ASP A 692 -26.58 -26.28 24.33
N LYS A 693 -25.89 -27.29 23.79
CA LYS A 693 -26.49 -28.42 23.06
C LYS A 693 -26.94 -29.51 24.02
N ASN A 694 -26.24 -29.69 25.12
CA ASN A 694 -26.55 -30.71 26.11
C ASN A 694 -27.67 -30.26 27.08
N HIS A 695 -28.06 -28.98 27.03
CA HIS A 695 -29.10 -28.33 27.83
C HIS A 695 -28.84 -28.42 29.33
N ASP A 696 -27.57 -28.39 29.74
CA ASP A 696 -27.16 -28.40 31.15
C ASP A 696 -27.14 -26.99 31.77
N GLY A 697 -27.39 -25.95 30.97
CA GLY A 697 -27.42 -24.56 31.40
C GLY A 697 -26.02 -23.93 31.48
N ASP A 698 -24.99 -24.61 30.99
CA ASP A 698 -23.63 -24.13 30.78
C ASP A 698 -23.24 -24.21 29.29
N VAL A 699 -22.21 -23.49 28.89
CA VAL A 699 -21.62 -23.60 27.55
C VAL A 699 -20.15 -23.93 27.74
N ASP A 700 -19.80 -25.18 27.44
CA ASP A 700 -18.43 -25.63 27.59
C ASP A 700 -17.54 -25.20 26.40
N ARG A 701 -16.23 -25.46 26.52
CA ARG A 701 -15.25 -25.09 25.48
C ARG A 701 -15.52 -25.79 24.14
N ASN A 702 -15.97 -27.04 24.17
CA ASN A 702 -16.22 -27.84 22.98
C ASN A 702 -17.50 -27.37 22.27
N GLU A 703 -18.58 -27.12 23.01
CA GLU A 703 -19.83 -26.58 22.48
C GLU A 703 -19.60 -25.23 21.83
N LEU A 704 -18.87 -24.33 22.49
CA LEU A 704 -18.53 -23.03 21.93
C LEU A 704 -17.63 -23.16 20.68
N SER A 705 -16.58 -23.96 20.75
CA SER A 705 -15.68 -24.22 19.60
C SER A 705 -16.45 -24.80 18.41
N GLU A 706 -17.39 -25.73 18.64
CA GLU A 706 -18.21 -26.31 17.58
C GLU A 706 -19.19 -25.29 17.00
N ALA A 707 -19.85 -24.51 17.86
CA ALA A 707 -20.78 -23.46 17.45
C ALA A 707 -20.10 -22.38 16.60
N LEU A 708 -18.88 -21.96 16.95
CA LEU A 708 -18.13 -20.94 16.21
C LEU A 708 -17.62 -21.40 14.83
N LYS A 709 -17.67 -22.70 14.52
CA LYS A 709 -17.46 -23.21 13.16
C LYS A 709 -18.64 -22.92 12.25
N ASN A 710 -19.84 -22.75 12.80
CA ASN A 710 -21.01 -22.29 12.05
C ASN A 710 -20.90 -20.79 11.77
N VAL A 711 -20.93 -20.42 10.48
CA VAL A 711 -20.72 -19.04 10.02
C VAL A 711 -21.77 -18.08 10.56
N ASP A 712 -23.04 -18.50 10.59
CA ASP A 712 -24.14 -17.65 11.06
C ASP A 712 -24.06 -17.44 12.58
N MET A 713 -23.84 -18.52 13.33
CA MET A 713 -23.65 -18.45 14.78
C MET A 713 -22.47 -17.55 15.15
N ARG A 714 -21.30 -17.78 14.52
CA ARG A 714 -20.12 -16.92 14.67
C ARG A 714 -20.39 -15.48 14.28
N GLY A 715 -21.18 -15.26 13.22
CA GLY A 715 -21.53 -13.93 12.73
C GLY A 715 -22.36 -13.11 13.71
N HIS A 716 -23.21 -13.75 14.52
CA HIS A 716 -23.91 -13.08 15.63
C HIS A 716 -22.99 -12.91 16.84
N TRP A 717 -22.29 -13.97 17.23
CA TRP A 717 -21.44 -13.99 18.42
C TRP A 717 -20.27 -12.99 18.36
N SER A 718 -19.60 -12.89 17.22
CA SER A 718 -18.47 -11.97 17.02
C SER A 718 -18.85 -10.49 16.95
N LYS A 719 -20.14 -10.17 16.86
CA LYS A 719 -20.65 -8.78 16.87
C LYS A 719 -21.13 -8.31 18.24
N LEU A 720 -21.06 -9.19 19.24
CA LEU A 720 -21.30 -8.81 20.62
C LEU A 720 -20.16 -7.94 21.13
N ILE A 721 -20.49 -6.84 21.79
CA ILE A 721 -19.53 -5.90 22.40
C ILE A 721 -19.72 -6.00 23.90
N ALA A 722 -18.74 -6.60 24.57
CA ALA A 722 -18.88 -6.92 25.98
C ALA A 722 -18.46 -5.75 26.86
N HIS A 723 -19.31 -5.34 27.80
CA HIS A 723 -18.99 -4.33 28.79
C HIS A 723 -18.82 -4.98 30.16
N HIS A 724 -17.58 -5.16 30.59
CA HIS A 724 -17.26 -5.82 31.86
C HIS A 724 -15.94 -5.32 32.46
N PRO A 725 -15.68 -5.59 33.75
CA PRO A 725 -14.39 -5.31 34.38
C PRO A 725 -13.26 -6.11 33.72
N THR A 726 -12.15 -5.44 33.39
CA THR A 726 -10.95 -6.07 32.82
C THR A 726 -10.34 -7.12 33.75
N GLU A 727 -9.86 -8.24 33.20
CA GLU A 727 -9.19 -9.29 33.97
C GLU A 727 -7.78 -8.89 34.44
N TRP A 728 -7.21 -7.84 33.84
CA TRP A 728 -5.81 -7.44 34.03
C TRP A 728 -5.55 -6.52 35.23
N LYS A 729 -6.58 -6.22 36.04
CA LYS A 729 -6.52 -5.27 37.18
C LYS A 729 -6.33 -5.95 38.54
N ASP A 730 -7.20 -6.90 38.88
CA ASP A 730 -7.30 -7.39 40.25
C ASP A 730 -6.45 -8.63 40.47
N LYS A 731 -5.66 -8.63 41.56
CA LYS A 731 -4.88 -9.80 41.99
C LYS A 731 -5.79 -10.89 42.54
N ALA A 732 -5.30 -12.13 42.59
CA ALA A 732 -6.07 -13.32 42.92
C ALA A 732 -6.69 -13.34 44.34
N GLU A 733 -6.24 -12.47 45.25
CA GLU A 733 -6.82 -12.32 46.60
C GLU A 733 -8.00 -11.34 46.66
N SER A 734 -8.29 -10.65 45.55
CA SER A 734 -9.48 -9.80 45.46
C SER A 734 -10.75 -10.64 45.49
N VAL A 735 -11.83 -10.08 46.04
CA VAL A 735 -13.17 -10.71 46.11
C VAL A 735 -13.65 -11.16 44.73
N LYS A 736 -13.25 -10.46 43.67
CA LYS A 736 -13.47 -10.84 42.25
C LYS A 736 -13.13 -12.31 41.98
N TRP A 737 -12.04 -12.82 42.56
CA TRP A 737 -11.57 -14.18 42.29
C TRP A 737 -12.08 -15.22 43.30
N SER A 738 -12.96 -14.85 44.24
CA SER A 738 -13.46 -15.76 45.28
C SER A 738 -14.23 -16.96 44.72
N LYS A 739 -14.86 -16.83 43.55
CA LYS A 739 -15.52 -17.96 42.86
C LYS A 739 -14.53 -19.03 42.39
N LEU A 740 -13.28 -18.66 42.12
CA LEU A 740 -12.21 -19.61 41.76
C LEU A 740 -11.91 -20.59 42.90
N ASP A 741 -11.98 -20.13 44.16
CA ASP A 741 -11.79 -20.98 45.34
C ASP A 741 -12.82 -22.11 45.41
N LYS A 742 -14.07 -21.82 45.03
CA LYS A 742 -15.14 -22.83 44.94
C LYS A 742 -14.94 -23.76 43.75
N LEU A 743 -14.60 -23.20 42.57
CA LEU A 743 -14.42 -23.98 41.34
C LEU A 743 -13.27 -24.99 41.44
N LEU A 744 -12.23 -24.67 42.21
CA LEU A 744 -11.04 -25.51 42.38
C LEU A 744 -10.90 -26.05 43.81
N GLU A 745 -11.99 -26.13 44.59
CA GLU A 745 -11.97 -26.62 45.98
C GLU A 745 -11.38 -28.05 46.07
N ALA A 746 -11.72 -28.90 45.11
CA ALA A 746 -11.20 -30.27 44.99
C ALA A 746 -9.78 -30.34 44.39
N SER A 747 -9.17 -29.21 44.04
CA SER A 747 -7.88 -29.11 43.34
C SER A 747 -7.01 -28.00 43.96
N PRO A 748 -6.62 -28.15 45.24
CA PRO A 748 -5.95 -27.09 45.99
C PRO A 748 -4.55 -26.72 45.47
N LYS A 749 -3.83 -27.65 44.82
CA LYS A 749 -2.51 -27.34 44.24
C LYS A 749 -2.66 -26.50 42.97
N THR A 750 -3.63 -26.85 42.13
CA THR A 750 -3.99 -26.10 40.93
C THR A 750 -4.52 -24.73 41.29
N LEU A 751 -5.40 -24.63 42.30
CA LEU A 751 -5.89 -23.36 42.81
C LEU A 751 -4.75 -22.42 43.21
N LYS A 752 -3.82 -22.90 44.05
CA LYS A 752 -2.64 -22.12 44.46
C LYS A 752 -1.82 -21.68 43.26
N HIS A 753 -1.54 -22.60 42.34
CA HIS A 753 -0.77 -22.34 41.13
C HIS A 753 -1.41 -21.25 40.23
N GLU A 754 -2.71 -21.34 39.98
CA GLU A 754 -3.43 -20.37 39.15
C GLU A 754 -3.55 -19.01 39.85
N LYS A 755 -3.77 -18.97 41.17
CA LYS A 755 -3.76 -17.71 41.95
C LYS A 755 -2.41 -16.99 41.88
N GLU A 756 -1.30 -17.74 41.92
CA GLU A 756 0.05 -17.19 41.72
C GLU A 756 0.18 -16.54 40.33
N ARG A 757 -0.26 -17.23 39.28
CA ARG A 757 -0.17 -16.74 37.89
C ARG A 757 -1.07 -15.52 37.65
N ILE A 758 -2.33 -15.56 38.07
CA ILE A 758 -3.29 -14.44 37.97
C ILE A 758 -2.67 -13.17 38.57
N SER A 759 -2.12 -13.27 39.78
CA SER A 759 -1.49 -12.12 40.45
C SER A 759 -0.26 -11.57 39.72
N LYS A 760 0.41 -12.39 38.90
CA LYS A 760 1.56 -11.99 38.08
C LYS A 760 1.13 -11.43 36.71
N TYR A 761 -0.04 -11.76 36.21
CA TYR A 761 -0.55 -11.20 34.96
C TYR A 761 -1.05 -9.76 35.09
N VAL A 762 -1.47 -9.35 36.28
CA VAL A 762 -1.93 -7.98 36.55
C VAL A 762 -0.91 -6.93 36.10
N PHE A 763 -1.39 -5.94 35.35
CA PHE A 763 -0.60 -4.78 34.92
C PHE A 763 -1.37 -3.45 34.94
N TRP A 764 -2.71 -3.48 35.06
CA TRP A 764 -3.56 -2.31 34.86
C TRP A 764 -3.21 -1.12 35.77
N SER A 765 -2.94 -1.39 37.06
CA SER A 765 -2.55 -0.36 38.02
C SER A 765 -1.14 0.22 37.80
N GLY A 766 -0.31 -0.43 36.97
CA GLY A 766 0.98 0.08 36.55
C GLY A 766 0.89 1.05 35.35
N LEU A 767 -0.28 1.17 34.73
CA LEU A 767 -0.49 2.09 33.62
C LEU A 767 -0.53 3.54 34.14
N SER A 768 0.26 4.41 33.52
CA SER A 768 0.37 5.82 33.91
C SER A 768 0.63 6.72 32.71
N GLY A 769 0.49 8.04 32.87
CA GLY A 769 0.71 9.00 31.79
C GLY A 769 -0.19 8.72 30.57
N LYS A 770 0.41 8.59 29.39
CA LYS A 770 -0.31 8.30 28.13
C LYS A 770 -0.97 6.91 28.08
N ALA A 771 -0.54 6.00 28.95
CA ALA A 771 -1.09 4.64 29.05
C ALA A 771 -2.29 4.56 30.01
N ALA A 772 -2.57 5.63 30.77
CA ALA A 772 -3.67 5.63 31.72
C ALA A 772 -5.01 5.43 30.99
N VAL A 773 -5.77 4.43 31.42
CA VAL A 773 -7.12 4.16 30.95
C VAL A 773 -8.10 4.71 31.98
N SER A 774 -9.12 5.44 31.52
CA SER A 774 -10.07 6.19 32.38
C SER A 774 -10.96 5.30 33.23
N SER A 775 -11.15 4.05 32.84
CA SER A 775 -12.00 3.06 33.48
C SER A 775 -11.36 1.68 33.40
N ASP A 776 -11.62 0.83 34.37
CA ASP A 776 -11.30 -0.59 34.40
C ASP A 776 -12.49 -1.48 33.99
N VAL A 777 -13.68 -0.89 33.84
CA VAL A 777 -14.83 -1.47 33.15
C VAL A 777 -14.80 -0.92 31.73
N VAL A 778 -14.60 -1.80 30.75
CA VAL A 778 -14.28 -1.42 29.36
C VAL A 778 -15.12 -2.22 28.38
N TRP A 779 -15.31 -1.67 27.18
CA TRP A 779 -16.00 -2.34 26.08
C TRP A 779 -15.00 -3.13 25.24
N HIS A 780 -15.15 -4.44 25.19
CA HIS A 780 -14.36 -5.34 24.36
C HIS A 780 -15.07 -5.58 23.02
N PHE A 781 -14.28 -5.53 21.94
CA PHE A 781 -14.71 -5.90 20.60
C PHE A 781 -14.02 -7.19 20.18
N HIS A 782 -14.71 -8.05 19.44
CA HIS A 782 -14.06 -9.19 18.80
C HIS A 782 -12.97 -8.69 17.83
N PRO A 783 -11.68 -9.05 18.00
CA PRO A 783 -10.60 -8.45 17.22
C PRO A 783 -10.74 -8.63 15.69
N VAL A 784 -11.08 -9.84 15.24
CA VAL A 784 -11.25 -10.14 13.81
C VAL A 784 -12.45 -9.39 13.19
N GLU A 785 -13.63 -9.43 13.82
CA GLU A 785 -14.83 -8.77 13.29
C GLU A 785 -14.71 -7.23 13.33
N PHE A 786 -14.08 -6.67 14.37
CA PHE A 786 -13.75 -5.25 14.44
C PHE A 786 -12.88 -4.83 13.25
N ILE A 787 -11.77 -5.55 13.03
CA ILE A 787 -10.87 -5.29 11.89
C ILE A 787 -11.63 -5.47 10.59
N LYS A 788 -12.42 -6.53 10.41
CA LYS A 788 -13.20 -6.74 9.18
C LYS A 788 -14.14 -5.57 8.87
N ASN A 789 -14.80 -4.99 9.88
CA ASN A 789 -15.68 -3.84 9.68
C ASN A 789 -14.89 -2.55 9.40
N MET A 790 -13.74 -2.33 10.06
CA MET A 790 -12.86 -1.18 9.84
C MET A 790 -12.07 -1.26 8.51
N THR A 791 -11.63 -2.46 8.15
CA THR A 791 -10.96 -2.85 6.90
C THR A 791 -11.94 -3.28 5.83
N ALA A 792 -13.22 -2.92 5.92
CA ALA A 792 -14.15 -3.07 4.82
C ALA A 792 -13.58 -2.31 3.62
N LYS A 793 -12.69 -3.00 2.91
CA LYS A 793 -11.86 -2.47 1.84
C LYS A 793 -12.90 -2.01 0.85
N LYS A 794 -12.69 -0.83 0.27
CA LYS A 794 -12.95 -0.71 -1.16
C LYS A 794 -12.02 -1.71 -1.86
N ILE A 795 -12.38 -2.99 -1.83
CA ILE A 795 -12.23 -3.84 -2.99
C ILE A 795 -12.88 -3.00 -4.07
N CYS A 796 -12.14 -2.75 -5.15
CA CYS A 796 -12.70 -2.15 -6.36
C CYS A 796 -14.12 -2.71 -6.53
N GLU A 797 -15.14 -1.85 -6.51
CA GLU A 797 -16.54 -2.27 -6.65
C GLU A 797 -16.80 -2.94 -8.02
N CYS A 798 -15.81 -2.92 -8.89
CA CYS A 798 -15.79 -3.74 -10.07
C CYS A 798 -15.52 -5.21 -9.71
N ASN A 799 -16.42 -6.12 -10.03
CA ASN A 799 -16.09 -7.54 -10.20
C ASN A 799 -15.23 -7.72 -11.47
N ALA A 800 -14.09 -7.02 -11.48
CA ALA A 800 -13.02 -6.91 -12.44
C ALA A 800 -12.47 -8.25 -12.92
N ILE A 801 -13.24 -9.11 -13.60
CA ILE A 801 -12.72 -10.41 -14.05
C ILE A 801 -11.71 -10.17 -15.18
N VAL A 802 -10.45 -10.45 -14.87
CA VAL A 802 -9.33 -10.38 -15.82
C VAL A 802 -9.03 -11.79 -16.33
N LYS A 803 -9.04 -11.96 -17.65
CA LYS A 803 -8.65 -13.20 -18.31
C LYS A 803 -7.39 -13.01 -19.13
N VAL A 804 -6.62 -14.07 -19.30
CA VAL A 804 -5.50 -14.05 -20.26
C VAL A 804 -6.06 -14.19 -21.67
N THR A 805 -5.68 -13.27 -22.54
CA THR A 805 -5.96 -13.34 -23.98
C THR A 805 -4.64 -13.40 -24.76
N ARG A 806 -4.74 -13.45 -26.08
CA ARG A 806 -3.57 -13.42 -26.97
C ARG A 806 -3.79 -12.55 -28.20
N TRP A 807 -2.70 -11.99 -28.70
CA TRP A 807 -2.64 -11.35 -30.01
C TRP A 807 -1.51 -11.96 -30.83
N ASN A 808 -1.80 -12.32 -32.08
CA ASN A 808 -0.81 -12.87 -32.99
C ASN A 808 -0.28 -11.76 -33.88
N SER A 809 1.00 -11.43 -33.73
CA SER A 809 1.73 -10.59 -34.67
C SER A 809 2.27 -11.42 -35.83
N SER A 810 2.87 -10.77 -36.83
CA SER A 810 3.56 -11.46 -37.93
C SER A 810 4.79 -12.28 -37.49
N THR A 811 5.30 -12.05 -36.28
CA THR A 811 6.58 -12.62 -35.81
C THR A 811 6.46 -13.45 -34.52
N MET A 812 5.43 -13.23 -33.69
CA MET A 812 5.20 -13.99 -32.45
C MET A 812 3.77 -13.84 -31.92
N THR A 813 3.38 -14.75 -31.03
CA THR A 813 2.16 -14.66 -30.22
C THR A 813 2.46 -13.94 -28.91
N HIS A 814 1.67 -12.92 -28.60
CA HIS A 814 1.74 -12.13 -27.37
C HIS A 814 0.59 -12.54 -26.45
N TYR A 815 0.86 -12.67 -25.15
CA TYR A 815 -0.14 -12.99 -24.13
C TYR A 815 -0.24 -11.86 -23.12
N GLY A 816 -1.45 -11.61 -22.60
CA GLY A 816 -1.63 -10.57 -21.61
C GLY A 816 -3.02 -10.53 -20.99
N PRO A 817 -3.21 -9.73 -19.93
CA PRO A 817 -4.50 -9.59 -19.27
C PRO A 817 -5.48 -8.77 -20.14
N LEU A 818 -6.75 -9.18 -20.09
CA LEU A 818 -7.87 -8.49 -20.68
C LEU A 818 -9.05 -8.52 -19.71
N HIS A 819 -9.59 -7.35 -19.43
CA HIS A 819 -10.94 -7.18 -18.93
C HIS A 819 -11.81 -6.62 -20.07
N THR A 820 -12.80 -7.39 -20.51
CA THR A 820 -13.64 -7.03 -21.68
C THR A 820 -14.63 -5.91 -21.40
N GLY A 821 -14.85 -5.56 -20.13
CA GLY A 821 -15.88 -4.66 -19.68
C GLY A 821 -17.28 -5.27 -19.67
N ASP A 822 -18.20 -4.60 -19.00
CA ASP A 822 -19.57 -5.07 -18.75
C ASP A 822 -20.67 -4.08 -19.20
N LYS A 823 -20.35 -2.81 -19.45
CA LYS A 823 -21.32 -1.76 -19.83
C LYS A 823 -20.96 -1.03 -21.12
N GLU A 824 -21.95 -0.88 -22.00
CA GLU A 824 -21.85 -0.05 -23.20
C GLU A 824 -21.90 1.44 -22.83
N LEU A 825 -21.16 2.29 -23.57
CA LEU A 825 -21.17 3.74 -23.33
C LEU A 825 -22.57 4.34 -23.46
N GLY A 826 -23.39 3.82 -24.38
CA GLY A 826 -24.78 4.25 -24.56
C GLY A 826 -25.70 3.99 -23.37
N SER A 827 -25.30 3.13 -22.43
CA SER A 827 -26.07 2.86 -21.20
C SER A 827 -25.73 3.79 -20.03
N ALA A 828 -24.80 4.72 -20.23
CA ALA A 828 -24.32 5.63 -19.19
C ALA A 828 -25.41 6.65 -18.78
N PRO A 829 -25.75 6.76 -17.48
CA PRO A 829 -26.76 7.73 -17.02
C PRO A 829 -26.35 9.20 -17.23
N GLN A 830 -25.05 9.48 -17.37
CA GLN A 830 -24.48 10.82 -17.54
C GLN A 830 -24.98 11.52 -18.82
N TRP A 831 -25.42 10.75 -19.83
CA TRP A 831 -25.92 11.32 -21.08
C TRP A 831 -27.09 12.29 -20.87
N ASP A 832 -28.03 11.97 -19.98
CA ASP A 832 -29.24 12.79 -19.80
C ASP A 832 -28.93 14.12 -19.11
N GLU A 833 -28.02 14.10 -18.14
CA GLU A 833 -27.52 15.30 -17.47
C GLU A 833 -26.74 16.20 -18.42
N LEU A 834 -25.82 15.63 -19.21
CA LEU A 834 -25.02 16.41 -20.16
C LEU A 834 -25.88 17.06 -21.25
N VAL A 835 -26.92 16.38 -21.75
CA VAL A 835 -27.87 16.95 -22.73
C VAL A 835 -28.71 18.05 -22.08
N SER A 836 -29.30 17.80 -20.91
CA SER A 836 -30.16 18.79 -20.24
C SER A 836 -29.41 20.03 -19.78
N ALA A 837 -28.12 19.89 -19.42
CA ALA A 837 -27.22 20.99 -19.11
C ALA A 837 -26.74 21.76 -20.37
N GLY A 838 -27.11 21.33 -21.57
CA GLY A 838 -26.69 21.95 -22.83
C GLY A 838 -25.20 21.80 -23.14
N ARG A 839 -24.49 20.88 -22.46
CA ARG A 839 -23.07 20.59 -22.69
C ARG A 839 -22.84 19.74 -23.93
N ILE A 840 -23.86 18.96 -24.32
CA ILE A 840 -23.90 18.17 -25.55
C ILE A 840 -25.29 18.27 -26.18
N THR A 841 -25.37 18.09 -27.49
CA THR A 841 -26.63 18.05 -28.23
C THR A 841 -27.22 16.64 -28.28
N ALA A 842 -28.54 16.54 -28.50
CA ALA A 842 -29.20 15.25 -28.71
C ALA A 842 -28.65 14.49 -29.95
N ASP A 843 -28.26 15.23 -30.99
CA ASP A 843 -27.64 14.66 -32.19
C ASP A 843 -26.25 14.08 -31.91
N GLU A 844 -25.42 14.77 -31.11
CA GLU A 844 -24.11 14.26 -30.71
C GLU A 844 -24.22 13.01 -29.84
N LYS A 845 -25.15 13.00 -28.88
CA LYS A 845 -25.49 11.79 -28.10
C LYS A 845 -25.84 10.65 -29.04
N LYS A 846 -26.76 10.87 -30.00
CA LYS A 846 -27.17 9.83 -30.95
C LYS A 846 -25.99 9.30 -31.77
N ILE A 847 -25.14 10.18 -32.29
CA ILE A 847 -23.95 9.83 -33.08
C ILE A 847 -22.98 8.98 -32.26
N ILE A 848 -22.60 9.45 -31.07
CA ILE A 848 -21.59 8.79 -30.24
C ILE A 848 -22.10 7.47 -29.69
N VAL A 849 -23.36 7.39 -29.27
CA VAL A 849 -23.94 6.14 -28.75
C VAL A 849 -23.88 5.03 -29.81
N VAL A 850 -24.31 5.30 -31.04
CA VAL A 850 -24.25 4.30 -32.11
C VAL A 850 -22.81 3.97 -32.48
N MET A 851 -21.96 4.99 -32.64
CA MET A 851 -20.57 4.79 -33.05
C MET A 851 -19.75 4.03 -32.00
N SER A 852 -19.99 4.30 -30.71
CA SER A 852 -19.29 3.62 -29.61
C SER A 852 -19.49 2.10 -29.59
N GLY A 853 -20.57 1.58 -30.19
CA GLY A 853 -20.78 0.13 -30.32
C GLY A 853 -19.83 -0.54 -31.33
N ASN A 854 -19.05 0.21 -32.11
CA ASN A 854 -17.91 -0.32 -32.86
C ASN A 854 -16.61 -0.38 -32.03
N GLU A 855 -16.63 0.16 -30.82
CA GLU A 855 -15.47 0.26 -29.91
C GLU A 855 -15.66 -0.63 -28.67
N ALA A 856 -14.87 -0.39 -27.62
CA ALA A 856 -14.94 -1.16 -26.39
C ALA A 856 -16.01 -0.65 -25.43
N LYS A 857 -16.28 -1.45 -24.40
CA LYS A 857 -17.11 -1.08 -23.25
C LYS A 857 -16.43 -0.06 -22.36
N ILE A 858 -17.22 0.65 -21.54
CA ILE A 858 -16.79 1.75 -20.65
C ILE A 858 -15.54 1.40 -19.83
N ASN A 859 -15.50 0.18 -19.30
CA ASN A 859 -14.44 -0.31 -18.42
C ASN A 859 -13.55 -1.35 -19.09
N GLY A 860 -13.55 -1.47 -20.42
CA GLY A 860 -12.64 -2.37 -21.11
C GLY A 860 -11.18 -1.97 -20.87
N VAL A 861 -10.33 -2.92 -20.45
CA VAL A 861 -8.90 -2.71 -20.21
C VAL A 861 -8.08 -3.88 -20.75
N GLN A 862 -7.02 -3.60 -21.52
CA GLN A 862 -6.16 -4.64 -22.10
C GLN A 862 -4.66 -4.32 -22.01
N CYS A 863 -3.84 -5.37 -21.94
CA CYS A 863 -2.37 -5.29 -21.96
C CYS A 863 -1.77 -6.52 -22.67
N TYR A 864 -2.03 -6.69 -23.96
CA TYR A 864 -1.52 -7.85 -24.72
C TYR A 864 -0.90 -7.52 -26.08
N ASP A 865 -0.95 -6.26 -26.51
CA ASP A 865 -0.50 -5.80 -27.83
C ASP A 865 0.78 -4.95 -27.72
N SER A 866 1.02 -4.02 -28.65
CA SER A 866 2.19 -3.14 -28.65
C SER A 866 2.20 -2.14 -27.48
N GLU A 867 1.04 -1.81 -26.93
CA GLU A 867 0.90 -0.81 -25.88
C GLU A 867 1.16 -1.40 -24.49
N VAL A 868 1.38 -0.54 -23.49
CA VAL A 868 1.52 -1.00 -22.10
C VAL A 868 0.16 -1.28 -21.50
N ILE A 869 -0.81 -0.39 -21.72
CA ILE A 869 -2.19 -0.62 -21.32
C ILE A 869 -3.09 0.23 -22.21
N THR A 870 -4.26 -0.31 -22.55
CA THR A 870 -5.31 0.37 -23.33
C THR A 870 -6.61 0.28 -22.55
N ALA A 871 -7.33 1.39 -22.39
CA ALA A 871 -8.46 1.47 -21.47
C ALA A 871 -9.61 2.35 -21.99
N GLY A 872 -10.82 2.03 -21.55
CA GLY A 872 -12.02 2.85 -21.75
C GLY A 872 -12.76 2.56 -23.05
N ALA A 873 -13.93 3.18 -23.21
CA ALA A 873 -14.80 2.98 -24.37
C ALA A 873 -14.12 3.38 -25.69
N MET A 874 -13.31 4.44 -25.70
CA MET A 874 -12.52 4.85 -26.88
C MET A 874 -11.16 4.13 -26.99
N GLN A 875 -10.87 3.16 -26.10
CA GLN A 875 -9.59 2.43 -26.07
C GLN A 875 -8.37 3.38 -26.11
N LYS A 876 -8.33 4.34 -25.18
CA LYS A 876 -7.18 5.24 -25.04
C LYS A 876 -5.95 4.44 -24.63
N THR A 877 -4.80 4.72 -25.24
CA THR A 877 -3.58 3.92 -25.07
C THR A 877 -2.52 4.63 -24.24
N MET A 878 -1.74 3.83 -23.50
CA MET A 878 -0.45 4.21 -22.93
C MET A 878 0.66 3.46 -23.67
N LYS A 879 1.54 4.22 -24.33
CA LYS A 879 2.70 3.70 -25.06
C LYS A 879 3.76 3.20 -24.09
N VAL A 880 4.71 2.41 -24.60
CA VAL A 880 5.89 1.93 -23.84
C VAL A 880 6.74 3.06 -23.27
N THR A 881 6.62 4.29 -23.81
CA THR A 881 7.26 5.48 -23.26
C THR A 881 6.61 6.01 -21.98
N GLY A 882 5.43 5.50 -21.60
CA GLY A 882 4.62 5.94 -20.46
C GLY A 882 3.59 7.03 -20.79
N GLY A 883 3.75 7.72 -21.93
CA GLY A 883 2.79 8.72 -22.42
C GLY A 883 1.73 8.14 -23.37
N GLY A 884 0.76 8.94 -23.78
CA GLY A 884 -0.30 8.55 -24.71
C GLY A 884 -1.63 9.21 -24.35
N GLU A 885 -2.67 8.90 -25.14
CA GLU A 885 -3.99 9.52 -24.93
C GLU A 885 -4.64 9.09 -23.59
N LEU A 886 -4.26 7.94 -23.02
CA LEU A 886 -4.77 7.50 -21.72
C LEU A 886 -4.20 8.34 -20.55
N PRO A 887 -2.87 8.52 -20.41
CA PRO A 887 -2.30 9.48 -19.46
C PRO A 887 -2.90 10.90 -19.58
N ASP A 888 -3.12 11.40 -20.80
CA ASP A 888 -3.75 12.71 -21.03
C ASP A 888 -5.18 12.76 -20.49
N GLN A 889 -5.97 11.70 -20.73
CA GLN A 889 -7.34 11.59 -20.22
C GLN A 889 -7.39 11.49 -18.68
N ILE A 890 -6.49 10.71 -18.08
CA ILE A 890 -6.38 10.60 -16.61
C ILE A 890 -5.93 11.93 -16.02
N LYS A 891 -5.06 12.68 -16.71
CA LYS A 891 -4.70 14.04 -16.31
C LYS A 891 -5.91 14.97 -16.36
N LYS A 892 -6.71 14.95 -17.44
CA LYS A 892 -7.96 15.72 -17.54
C LYS A 892 -8.91 15.39 -16.38
N PHE A 893 -9.01 14.12 -15.99
CA PHE A 893 -9.77 13.69 -14.81
C PHE A 893 -9.17 14.22 -13.50
N LYS A 894 -7.85 14.15 -13.32
CA LYS A 894 -7.16 14.69 -12.14
C LYS A 894 -7.36 16.20 -11.99
N ASP A 895 -7.25 16.94 -13.09
CA ASP A 895 -7.37 18.39 -13.07
C ASP A 895 -8.81 18.82 -12.73
N GLN A 896 -9.83 18.05 -13.16
CA GLN A 896 -11.24 18.34 -12.87
C GLN A 896 -11.71 17.80 -11.51
N TYR A 897 -11.21 16.64 -11.10
CA TYR A 897 -11.64 15.91 -9.91
C TYR A 897 -10.43 15.38 -9.12
N PRO A 898 -9.61 16.26 -8.51
CA PRO A 898 -8.36 15.87 -7.87
C PRO A 898 -8.55 14.88 -6.72
N ASP A 899 -9.60 15.04 -5.90
CA ASP A 899 -9.91 14.13 -4.80
C ASP A 899 -10.33 12.74 -5.33
N ALA A 900 -11.15 12.71 -6.39
CA ALA A 900 -11.55 11.47 -7.03
C ALA A 900 -10.36 10.78 -7.74
N TYR A 901 -9.39 11.54 -8.25
CA TYR A 901 -8.15 10.98 -8.77
C TYR A 901 -7.34 10.28 -7.67
N VAL A 902 -7.19 10.91 -6.50
CA VAL A 902 -6.52 10.28 -5.37
C VAL A 902 -7.24 8.99 -4.97
N GLU A 903 -8.57 9.03 -4.90
CA GLU A 903 -9.40 7.89 -4.54
C GLU A 903 -9.27 6.74 -5.55
N PHE A 904 -9.51 7.01 -6.84
CA PHE A 904 -9.68 5.96 -7.84
C PHE A 904 -8.37 5.50 -8.49
N PHE A 905 -7.36 6.38 -8.59
CA PHE A 905 -6.08 6.06 -9.23
C PHE A 905 -4.93 5.98 -8.22
N GLU A 906 -4.61 7.07 -7.53
CA GLU A 906 -3.37 7.16 -6.73
C GLU A 906 -3.35 6.15 -5.58
N SER A 907 -4.45 6.06 -4.82
CA SER A 907 -4.59 5.12 -3.70
C SER A 907 -4.56 3.65 -4.15
N LYS A 908 -4.81 3.40 -5.43
CA LYS A 908 -4.79 2.07 -6.06
C LYS A 908 -3.47 1.76 -6.78
N GLY A 909 -2.51 2.68 -6.69
CA GLY A 909 -1.16 2.55 -7.21
C GLY A 909 -0.96 3.14 -8.60
N TRP A 910 -1.99 3.65 -9.28
CA TRP A 910 -1.85 4.32 -10.58
C TRP A 910 -1.55 5.81 -10.39
N LYS A 911 -0.42 6.28 -10.93
CA LYS A 911 0.06 7.63 -10.69
C LYS A 911 0.52 8.31 -11.97
N LEU A 912 0.44 9.64 -11.99
CA LEU A 912 0.90 10.47 -13.08
C LEU A 912 2.24 11.12 -12.73
N ASP A 913 3.13 11.14 -13.71
CA ASP A 913 4.35 11.93 -13.74
C ASP A 913 4.13 13.06 -14.75
N GLU A 914 4.04 14.28 -14.24
CA GLU A 914 3.73 15.49 -15.00
C GLU A 914 4.96 16.39 -15.20
N ALA A 915 6.16 15.88 -14.88
CA ALA A 915 7.40 16.65 -14.98
C ALA A 915 7.87 16.91 -16.42
N GLY A 916 7.22 16.28 -17.41
CA GLY A 916 7.53 16.41 -18.84
C GLY A 916 6.45 17.16 -19.65
N VAL A 917 6.70 17.33 -20.95
CA VAL A 917 5.78 18.03 -21.89
C VAL A 917 4.42 17.33 -22.03
N SER A 918 4.36 16.03 -21.76
CA SER A 918 3.13 15.22 -21.74
C SER A 918 3.11 14.37 -20.47
N PRO A 919 1.95 14.19 -19.82
CA PRO A 919 1.83 13.33 -18.65
C PRO A 919 2.24 11.89 -18.98
N GLN A 920 2.98 11.26 -18.08
CA GLN A 920 3.31 9.85 -18.13
C GLN A 920 2.60 9.10 -17.02
N LEU A 921 2.04 7.94 -17.32
CA LEU A 921 1.37 7.11 -16.33
C LEU A 921 2.31 5.96 -15.89
N TYR A 922 2.33 5.70 -14.59
CA TYR A 922 3.12 4.62 -13.99
C TYR A 922 2.33 3.92 -12.88
N TYR A 923 2.81 2.76 -12.44
CA TYR A 923 2.23 2.00 -11.34
C TYR A 923 3.20 1.90 -10.16
N GLN A 924 2.72 2.17 -8.96
CA GLN A 924 3.45 2.05 -7.71
C GLN A 924 2.49 1.65 -6.59
N GLY A 925 2.18 0.35 -6.52
CA GLY A 925 1.36 -0.25 -5.46
C GLY A 925 1.91 -1.61 -5.04
N GLU A 926 1.65 -2.03 -3.80
CA GLU A 926 2.21 -3.26 -3.22
C GLU A 926 1.87 -4.54 -4.01
N ALA A 927 0.81 -4.49 -4.82
CA ALA A 927 0.36 -5.59 -5.68
C ALA A 927 1.40 -6.07 -6.70
N ARG A 928 2.38 -5.22 -7.03
CA ARG A 928 3.46 -5.53 -7.98
C ARG A 928 4.78 -4.98 -7.46
N ALA A 929 5.85 -5.75 -7.67
CA ALA A 929 7.20 -5.38 -7.30
C ALA A 929 7.36 -4.83 -5.86
N ASN A 930 6.55 -5.31 -4.91
CA ASN A 930 6.53 -4.87 -3.51
C ASN A 930 6.46 -3.34 -3.33
N GLY A 931 5.71 -2.64 -4.20
CA GLY A 931 5.53 -1.18 -4.12
C GLY A 931 6.64 -0.35 -4.79
N ALA A 932 7.57 -0.98 -5.51
CA ALA A 932 8.53 -0.25 -6.35
C ALA A 932 7.81 0.49 -7.49
N LYS A 933 8.39 1.62 -7.94
CA LYS A 933 7.87 2.37 -9.11
C LYS A 933 8.11 1.55 -10.37
N LEU A 934 7.02 1.17 -11.05
CA LEU A 934 7.01 0.47 -12.33
C LEU A 934 6.54 1.42 -13.43
N GLU A 935 7.39 1.65 -14.42
CA GLU A 935 7.11 2.51 -15.55
C GLU A 935 7.57 1.87 -16.86
N LYS A 936 7.04 2.36 -17.98
CA LYS A 936 7.51 2.00 -19.33
C LYS A 936 7.50 0.47 -19.57
N GLN A 937 8.58 -0.06 -20.11
CA GLN A 937 8.72 -1.49 -20.42
C GLN A 937 8.61 -2.38 -19.16
N ALA A 938 9.18 -1.95 -18.03
CA ALA A 938 9.12 -2.70 -16.78
C ALA A 938 7.69 -2.84 -16.25
N LEU A 939 6.86 -1.81 -16.45
CA LEU A 939 5.43 -1.87 -16.15
C LEU A 939 4.72 -2.89 -17.03
N LYS A 940 4.95 -2.85 -18.35
CA LYS A 940 4.34 -3.79 -19.30
C LYS A 940 4.62 -5.24 -18.93
N GLU A 941 5.88 -5.56 -18.67
CA GLU A 941 6.30 -6.91 -18.27
C GLU A 941 5.66 -7.35 -16.95
N ASN A 942 5.49 -6.43 -15.99
CA ASN A 942 4.84 -6.73 -14.71
C ASN A 942 3.32 -6.94 -14.83
N LEU A 943 2.65 -6.24 -15.74
CA LEU A 943 1.23 -6.44 -16.01
C LEU A 943 0.97 -7.80 -16.68
N GLN A 944 1.92 -8.28 -17.48
CA GLN A 944 1.84 -9.55 -18.20
C GLN A 944 2.33 -10.76 -17.38
N LEU A 945 2.76 -10.57 -16.13
CA LEU A 945 3.14 -11.66 -15.25
C LEU A 945 2.01 -12.69 -15.12
N GLY A 946 2.35 -13.96 -15.35
CA GLY A 946 1.39 -15.06 -15.32
C GLY A 946 0.57 -15.22 -16.62
N CYS A 947 0.82 -14.42 -17.66
CA CYS A 947 0.17 -14.55 -18.96
C CYS A 947 1.06 -15.32 -19.94
N ASN A 948 0.60 -16.50 -20.35
CA ASN A 948 1.24 -17.37 -21.33
C ASN A 948 0.22 -18.35 -21.94
N GLU A 949 0.68 -19.19 -22.87
CA GLU A 949 -0.14 -20.19 -23.55
C GLU A 949 -0.91 -21.11 -22.58
N ALA A 950 -0.29 -21.58 -21.50
CA ALA A 950 -0.93 -22.48 -20.53
C ALA A 950 -2.04 -21.80 -19.70
N THR A 951 -2.05 -20.47 -19.68
CA THR A 951 -3.02 -19.64 -18.96
C THR A 951 -4.05 -18.97 -19.87
N PHE A 952 -3.91 -19.08 -21.19
CA PHE A 952 -4.83 -18.51 -22.16
C PHE A 952 -6.28 -18.93 -21.88
N GLY A 953 -7.20 -17.95 -21.88
CA GLY A 953 -8.62 -18.13 -21.57
C GLY A 953 -8.95 -18.26 -20.08
N LYS A 954 -7.95 -18.39 -19.20
CA LYS A 954 -8.16 -18.52 -17.75
C LYS A 954 -8.22 -17.16 -17.07
N VAL A 955 -8.93 -17.12 -15.94
CA VAL A 955 -8.96 -15.97 -15.04
C VAL A 955 -7.63 -15.88 -14.29
N ILE A 956 -7.09 -14.67 -14.17
CA ILE A 956 -5.85 -14.39 -13.44
C ILE A 956 -6.05 -13.21 -12.49
N ASP A 957 -5.27 -13.18 -11.42
CA ASP A 957 -5.23 -12.05 -10.50
C ASP A 957 -4.28 -10.96 -11.03
N CYS A 958 -4.88 -9.94 -11.65
CA CYS A 958 -4.16 -8.74 -12.08
C CYS A 958 -4.78 -7.48 -11.47
N GLN A 959 -4.55 -7.28 -10.17
CA GLN A 959 -5.02 -6.12 -9.43
C GLN A 959 -4.80 -4.76 -10.12
N PRO A 960 -3.65 -4.44 -10.77
CA PRO A 960 -3.50 -3.16 -11.48
C PRO A 960 -4.53 -2.98 -12.61
N VAL A 961 -4.82 -4.03 -13.37
CA VAL A 961 -5.81 -4.00 -14.46
C VAL A 961 -7.23 -3.89 -13.89
N SER A 962 -7.54 -4.63 -12.83
CA SER A 962 -8.83 -4.50 -12.14
C SER A 962 -9.03 -3.11 -11.54
N ALA A 963 -7.99 -2.53 -10.93
CA ALA A 963 -8.01 -1.17 -10.39
C ALA A 963 -8.24 -0.11 -11.47
N MET A 964 -7.57 -0.24 -12.62
CA MET A 964 -7.82 0.63 -13.78
C MET A 964 -9.27 0.51 -14.24
N ALA A 965 -9.80 -0.72 -14.36
CA ALA A 965 -11.15 -0.99 -14.84
C ALA A 965 -12.25 -0.34 -13.99
N CYS A 966 -12.14 -0.32 -12.66
CA CYS A 966 -13.12 0.42 -11.84
C CYS A 966 -12.89 1.92 -11.87
N ALA A 967 -11.65 2.38 -11.86
CA ALA A 967 -11.37 3.81 -11.84
C ALA A 967 -12.04 4.49 -13.05
N ILE A 968 -11.88 3.91 -14.23
CA ILE A 968 -12.49 4.42 -15.47
C ILE A 968 -14.01 4.16 -15.57
N ALA A 969 -14.56 3.26 -14.74
CA ALA A 969 -16.00 3.01 -14.63
C ALA A 969 -16.70 3.94 -13.64
N SER A 970 -15.95 4.73 -12.87
CA SER A 970 -16.52 5.66 -11.89
C SER A 970 -17.40 6.70 -12.59
N PRO A 971 -18.52 7.15 -11.97
CA PRO A 971 -19.44 8.06 -12.64
C PRO A 971 -18.79 9.33 -13.20
N LEU A 972 -17.84 9.91 -12.44
CA LEU A 972 -17.09 11.10 -12.84
C LEU A 972 -16.13 10.82 -14.01
N TYR A 973 -15.47 9.66 -14.05
CA TYR A 973 -14.58 9.33 -15.15
C TYR A 973 -15.36 9.00 -16.43
N VAL A 974 -16.55 8.38 -16.33
CA VAL A 974 -17.42 8.14 -17.48
C VAL A 974 -17.83 9.45 -18.15
N GLU A 975 -18.05 10.52 -17.38
CA GLU A 975 -18.29 11.85 -17.94
C GLU A 975 -17.09 12.33 -18.78
N ILE A 976 -15.85 12.18 -18.27
CA ILE A 976 -14.63 12.49 -19.02
C ILE A 976 -14.56 11.69 -20.32
N GLN A 977 -14.88 10.39 -20.29
CA GLN A 977 -14.90 9.56 -21.49
C GLN A 977 -15.91 10.10 -22.53
N ILE A 978 -17.12 10.47 -22.11
CA ILE A 978 -18.14 11.04 -23.00
C ILE A 978 -17.65 12.36 -23.62
N MET A 979 -17.12 13.27 -22.80
CA MET A 979 -16.63 14.56 -23.30
C MET A 979 -15.46 14.40 -24.26
N ASP A 980 -14.58 13.41 -24.06
CA ASP A 980 -13.51 13.10 -25.02
C ASP A 980 -14.06 12.61 -26.38
N PHE A 981 -15.18 11.87 -26.41
CA PHE A 981 -15.84 11.52 -27.67
C PHE A 981 -16.39 12.75 -28.39
N ILE A 982 -16.91 13.73 -27.65
CA ILE A 982 -17.39 15.01 -28.21
C ILE A 982 -16.21 15.78 -28.80
N ASP A 983 -15.13 15.95 -28.04
CA ASP A 983 -13.92 16.63 -28.49
C ASP A 983 -13.37 15.95 -29.77
N ARG A 984 -13.35 14.61 -29.79
CA ARG A 984 -12.92 13.82 -30.96
C ARG A 984 -13.84 13.99 -32.16
N LEU A 985 -15.16 14.05 -31.96
CA LEU A 985 -16.13 14.28 -33.03
C LEU A 985 -15.89 15.63 -33.70
N HIS A 986 -15.77 16.71 -32.92
CA HIS A 986 -15.52 18.05 -33.46
C HIS A 986 -14.17 18.12 -34.17
N ALA A 987 -13.13 17.55 -33.58
CA ALA A 987 -11.81 17.48 -34.21
C ALA A 987 -11.86 16.74 -35.56
N ALA A 988 -12.57 15.61 -35.62
CA ALA A 988 -12.72 14.82 -36.83
C ALA A 988 -13.50 15.58 -37.92
N LEU A 989 -14.58 16.28 -37.55
CA LEU A 989 -15.41 17.08 -38.46
C LEU A 989 -14.69 18.32 -38.99
N SER A 990 -13.74 18.88 -38.23
CA SER A 990 -12.92 20.00 -38.68
C SER A 990 -11.92 19.65 -39.80
N LYS A 991 -11.68 18.36 -40.05
CA LYS A 991 -10.70 17.93 -41.06
C LYS A 991 -11.14 18.28 -42.47
N VAL A 992 -10.19 18.83 -43.24
CA VAL A 992 -10.37 19.15 -44.66
C VAL A 992 -9.86 17.97 -45.51
N PRO A 993 -10.68 17.39 -46.41
CA PRO A 993 -10.26 16.31 -47.31
C PRO A 993 -9.11 16.75 -48.22
N ALA A 994 -8.19 15.84 -48.53
CA ALA A 994 -7.07 16.12 -49.42
C ALA A 994 -7.58 16.56 -50.81
N GLY A 995 -7.10 17.70 -51.30
CA GLY A 995 -7.53 18.27 -52.60
C GLY A 995 -8.79 19.14 -52.56
N TYR A 996 -9.37 19.40 -51.37
CA TYR A 996 -10.59 20.19 -51.20
C TYR A 996 -10.39 21.34 -50.19
N SER A 997 -11.31 22.31 -50.20
CA SER A 997 -11.24 23.54 -49.35
C SER A 997 -12.34 23.62 -48.28
N PHE A 998 -13.22 22.62 -48.19
CA PHE A 998 -14.28 22.54 -47.18
C PHE A 998 -13.98 21.44 -46.16
N SER A 999 -14.48 21.59 -44.93
CA SER A 999 -14.33 20.59 -43.88
C SER A 999 -15.30 19.41 -44.07
N ALA A 1000 -15.01 18.29 -43.40
CA ALA A 1000 -15.91 17.15 -43.31
C ALA A 1000 -17.27 17.55 -42.72
N GLU A 1001 -17.30 18.53 -41.80
CA GLU A 1001 -18.54 19.11 -41.26
C GLU A 1001 -19.45 19.71 -42.33
N LYS A 1002 -18.88 20.47 -43.29
CA LYS A 1002 -19.67 21.08 -44.37
C LYS A 1002 -20.20 20.03 -45.35
N LEU A 1003 -19.43 18.96 -45.56
CA LEU A 1003 -19.80 17.86 -46.44
C LEU A 1003 -20.87 16.96 -45.82
N PHE A 1004 -20.66 16.50 -44.58
CA PHE A 1004 -21.52 15.52 -43.91
C PHE A 1004 -22.52 16.19 -42.96
N LYS A 1005 -23.72 16.47 -43.49
CA LYS A 1005 -24.81 17.03 -42.69
C LYS A 1005 -25.59 15.96 -41.94
N SER A 1006 -25.57 14.72 -42.40
CA SER A 1006 -26.26 13.60 -41.75
C SER A 1006 -25.53 13.06 -40.50
N PRO A 1007 -26.26 12.56 -39.49
CA PRO A 1007 -25.65 11.86 -38.35
C PRO A 1007 -24.75 10.69 -38.79
N LEU A 1008 -25.18 9.91 -39.80
CA LEU A 1008 -24.39 8.81 -40.35
C LEU A 1008 -23.03 9.28 -40.86
N GLY A 1009 -23.00 10.37 -41.63
CA GLY A 1009 -21.73 10.88 -42.17
C GLY A 1009 -20.78 11.37 -41.10
N LYS A 1010 -21.31 12.05 -40.09
CA LYS A 1010 -20.53 12.49 -38.92
C LYS A 1010 -19.97 11.30 -38.13
N ALA A 1011 -20.79 10.27 -37.89
CA ALA A 1011 -20.37 9.05 -37.20
C ALA A 1011 -19.28 8.29 -37.97
N VAL A 1012 -19.38 8.22 -39.29
CA VAL A 1012 -18.40 7.55 -40.16
C VAL A 1012 -17.03 8.24 -40.10
N VAL A 1013 -16.99 9.57 -40.07
CA VAL A 1013 -15.74 10.32 -39.93
C VAL A 1013 -15.15 10.13 -38.53
N LEU A 1014 -15.96 10.16 -37.47
CA LEU A 1014 -15.53 9.91 -36.09
C LEU A 1014 -14.96 8.49 -35.92
N ASP A 1015 -15.64 7.46 -36.42
CA ASP A 1015 -15.20 6.07 -36.40
C ASP A 1015 -13.83 5.90 -37.06
N HIS A 1016 -13.62 6.56 -38.21
CA HIS A 1016 -12.31 6.57 -38.88
C HIS A 1016 -11.26 7.32 -38.06
N ASP A 1017 -11.62 8.45 -37.44
CA ASP A 1017 -10.70 9.26 -36.64
C ASP A 1017 -10.18 8.52 -35.41
N ILE A 1018 -11.04 7.78 -34.72
CA ILE A 1018 -10.66 6.99 -33.54
C ILE A 1018 -9.65 5.91 -33.92
N ASN A 1019 -9.88 5.23 -35.06
CA ASN A 1019 -9.06 4.09 -35.44
C ASN A 1019 -7.76 4.50 -36.15
N ARG A 1020 -7.84 5.50 -37.03
CA ARG A 1020 -6.81 5.84 -38.02
C ARG A 1020 -6.84 7.33 -38.37
N PRO A 1021 -6.60 8.23 -37.38
CA PRO A 1021 -6.82 9.67 -37.55
C PRO A 1021 -5.99 10.31 -38.66
N ALA A 1022 -4.78 9.80 -38.92
CA ALA A 1022 -3.91 10.34 -39.96
C ALA A 1022 -4.46 10.16 -41.38
N PHE A 1023 -5.32 9.18 -41.61
CA PHE A 1023 -5.78 8.79 -42.96
C PHE A 1023 -7.14 9.36 -43.34
N VAL A 1024 -7.85 10.00 -42.41
CA VAL A 1024 -9.18 10.61 -42.65
C VAL A 1024 -9.17 11.58 -43.84
N LYS A 1025 -8.18 12.48 -43.90
CA LYS A 1025 -8.09 13.51 -44.95
C LYS A 1025 -7.93 12.90 -46.34
N ASP A 1026 -7.00 11.94 -46.46
CA ASP A 1026 -6.65 11.34 -47.75
C ASP A 1026 -7.76 10.43 -48.27
N ASP A 1027 -8.33 9.58 -47.41
CA ASP A 1027 -9.35 8.61 -47.83
C ASP A 1027 -10.66 9.30 -48.18
N LEU A 1028 -11.00 10.37 -47.45
CA LEU A 1028 -12.16 11.19 -47.79
C LEU A 1028 -11.95 11.96 -49.10
N GLY A 1029 -10.73 12.46 -49.35
CA GLY A 1029 -10.35 13.07 -50.62
C GLY A 1029 -10.47 12.08 -51.79
N ALA A 1030 -9.92 10.87 -51.64
CA ALA A 1030 -9.99 9.82 -52.65
C ALA A 1030 -11.44 9.37 -52.94
N ALA A 1031 -12.29 9.31 -51.92
CA ALA A 1031 -13.71 9.01 -52.09
C ALA A 1031 -14.45 10.12 -52.87
N LEU A 1032 -14.12 11.39 -52.60
CA LEU A 1032 -14.67 12.53 -53.34
C LEU A 1032 -14.19 12.53 -54.81
N ASP A 1033 -12.90 12.28 -55.06
CA ASP A 1033 -12.38 12.18 -56.43
C ASP A 1033 -13.06 11.05 -57.22
N THR A 1034 -13.27 9.91 -56.58
CA THR A 1034 -14.03 8.79 -57.14
C THR A 1034 -15.49 9.19 -57.40
N PHE A 1035 -16.13 9.91 -56.48
CA PHE A 1035 -17.50 10.38 -56.65
C PHE A 1035 -17.63 11.35 -57.84
N PHE A 1036 -16.74 12.33 -57.97
CA PHE A 1036 -16.81 13.31 -59.06
C PHE A 1036 -16.44 12.71 -60.42
N SER A 1037 -15.55 11.71 -60.47
CA SER A 1037 -15.27 11.00 -61.72
C SER A 1037 -16.49 10.19 -62.20
N GLN A 1038 -17.26 9.63 -61.26
CA GLN A 1038 -18.51 8.90 -61.56
C GLN A 1038 -19.71 9.85 -61.81
N ASN A 1039 -19.64 11.11 -61.41
CA ASN A 1039 -20.75 12.07 -61.49
C ASN A 1039 -20.26 13.44 -62.03
N PRO A 1040 -19.78 13.52 -63.29
CA PRO A 1040 -19.10 14.71 -63.82
C PRO A 1040 -19.98 15.97 -63.93
N ALA A 1041 -21.31 15.81 -63.93
CA ALA A 1041 -22.26 16.93 -63.94
C ALA A 1041 -22.47 17.58 -62.56
N VAL A 1042 -21.97 16.97 -61.47
CA VAL A 1042 -22.12 17.51 -60.12
C VAL A 1042 -21.01 18.51 -59.84
N SER A 1043 -21.38 19.73 -59.44
CA SER A 1043 -20.44 20.79 -59.06
C SER A 1043 -19.50 20.35 -57.94
N ARG A 1044 -18.19 20.64 -58.09
CA ARG A 1044 -17.19 20.44 -57.03
C ARG A 1044 -17.35 21.42 -55.85
N ASN A 1045 -18.10 22.51 -56.05
CA ASN A 1045 -18.48 23.39 -54.95
C ASN A 1045 -19.74 22.83 -54.26
N ILE A 1046 -19.57 22.26 -53.07
CA ILE A 1046 -20.66 21.61 -52.32
C ILE A 1046 -21.75 22.59 -51.87
N ASP A 1047 -21.44 23.89 -51.75
CA ASP A 1047 -22.42 24.91 -51.36
C ASP A 1047 -23.51 25.09 -52.43
N THR A 1048 -23.25 24.67 -53.68
CA THR A 1048 -24.22 24.73 -54.77
C THR A 1048 -25.10 23.48 -54.89
N TRP A 1049 -24.94 22.48 -54.01
CA TRP A 1049 -25.69 21.22 -54.10
C TRP A 1049 -27.17 21.36 -53.75
N GLY A 1050 -27.54 22.36 -52.93
CA GLY A 1050 -28.93 22.65 -52.56
C GLY A 1050 -29.69 21.40 -52.09
N ALA A 1051 -30.88 21.16 -52.65
CA ALA A 1051 -31.72 20.00 -52.32
C ALA A 1051 -31.08 18.64 -52.65
N ALA A 1052 -30.09 18.59 -53.56
CA ALA A 1052 -29.39 17.35 -53.92
C ALA A 1052 -28.30 16.97 -52.91
N HIS A 1053 -27.99 17.82 -51.92
CA HIS A 1053 -26.90 17.58 -50.97
C HIS A 1053 -26.99 16.20 -50.31
N GLY A 1054 -28.15 15.83 -49.76
CA GLY A 1054 -28.32 14.54 -49.08
C GLY A 1054 -28.24 13.31 -49.99
N ALA A 1055 -28.53 13.45 -51.30
CA ALA A 1055 -28.35 12.36 -52.26
C ALA A 1055 -26.87 12.19 -52.65
N ASN A 1056 -26.17 13.30 -52.86
CA ASN A 1056 -24.75 13.30 -53.18
C ASN A 1056 -23.90 12.86 -51.97
N GLU A 1057 -24.24 13.33 -50.77
CA GLU A 1057 -23.61 12.92 -49.50
C GLU A 1057 -23.67 11.40 -49.32
N ARG A 1058 -24.82 10.77 -49.56
CA ARG A 1058 -24.98 9.31 -49.45
C ARG A 1058 -24.07 8.54 -50.42
N LYS A 1059 -23.94 9.00 -51.66
CA LYS A 1059 -23.02 8.38 -52.64
C LYS A 1059 -21.56 8.49 -52.20
N VAL A 1060 -21.15 9.66 -51.71
CA VAL A 1060 -19.81 9.86 -51.14
C VAL A 1060 -19.61 8.96 -49.91
N LEU A 1061 -20.63 8.84 -49.05
CA LEU A 1061 -20.58 7.97 -47.87
C LEU A 1061 -20.47 6.49 -48.21
N ASP A 1062 -21.15 5.99 -49.23
CA ASP A 1062 -21.01 4.57 -49.60
C ASP A 1062 -19.60 4.29 -50.16
N LEU A 1063 -18.96 5.25 -50.85
CA LEU A 1063 -17.58 5.13 -51.30
C LEU A 1063 -16.58 5.24 -50.15
N TYR A 1064 -16.67 6.30 -49.34
CA TYR A 1064 -15.79 6.53 -48.20
C TYR A 1064 -15.97 5.47 -47.12
N GLY A 1065 -17.22 5.11 -46.87
CA GLY A 1065 -17.67 4.21 -45.82
C GLY A 1065 -17.01 2.84 -45.91
N ASN A 1066 -17.01 2.27 -47.11
CA ASN A 1066 -16.53 0.93 -47.36
C ASN A 1066 -15.02 0.84 -47.59
N ASN A 1067 -14.37 1.91 -48.05
CA ASN A 1067 -13.00 1.85 -48.58
C ASN A 1067 -11.96 2.56 -47.71
N ARG A 1068 -12.36 3.13 -46.56
CA ARG A 1068 -11.44 3.77 -45.61
C ARG A 1068 -10.46 2.78 -44.99
N ARG A 1069 -9.20 3.21 -44.82
CA ARG A 1069 -8.10 2.40 -44.28
C ARG A 1069 -8.27 2.21 -42.78
N MET A 1070 -8.89 1.11 -42.37
CA MET A 1070 -9.00 0.68 -40.97
C MET A 1070 -9.39 -0.81 -40.86
N THR A 1071 -9.56 -1.31 -39.65
CA THR A 1071 -10.02 -2.69 -39.43
C THR A 1071 -11.51 -2.81 -39.77
N ASN A 1072 -11.86 -3.74 -40.67
CA ASN A 1072 -13.25 -4.08 -41.03
C ASN A 1072 -14.15 -2.89 -41.43
N PRO A 1073 -13.73 -2.01 -42.37
CA PRO A 1073 -14.43 -0.76 -42.67
C PRO A 1073 -15.90 -0.97 -43.10
N SER A 1074 -16.17 -1.95 -43.95
CA SER A 1074 -17.55 -2.27 -44.39
C SER A 1074 -18.45 -2.76 -43.26
N LEU A 1075 -17.95 -3.60 -42.35
CA LEU A 1075 -18.75 -4.11 -41.23
C LEU A 1075 -19.10 -2.96 -40.27
N ARG A 1076 -18.11 -2.12 -39.96
CA ARG A 1076 -18.29 -0.95 -39.10
C ARG A 1076 -19.22 0.08 -39.74
N TYR A 1077 -19.10 0.32 -41.05
CA TYR A 1077 -20.00 1.20 -41.79
C TYR A 1077 -21.44 0.68 -41.80
N ASN A 1078 -21.65 -0.62 -42.03
CA ASN A 1078 -22.97 -1.23 -42.02
C ASN A 1078 -23.63 -1.15 -40.64
N HIS A 1079 -22.87 -1.29 -39.55
CA HIS A 1079 -23.37 -1.06 -38.20
C HIS A 1079 -23.85 0.39 -38.02
N LEU A 1080 -23.02 1.39 -38.38
CA LEU A 1080 -23.41 2.79 -38.28
C LEU A 1080 -24.66 3.12 -39.11
N LYS A 1081 -24.74 2.58 -40.33
CA LYS A 1081 -25.87 2.76 -41.25
C LYS A 1081 -27.17 2.12 -40.75
N ALA A 1082 -27.09 1.08 -39.92
CA ALA A 1082 -28.25 0.47 -39.31
C ALA A 1082 -28.77 1.27 -38.10
N GLY A 1083 -27.89 2.00 -37.40
CA GLY A 1083 -28.24 2.75 -36.19
C GLY A 1083 -28.58 4.23 -36.41
N LEU A 1084 -28.24 4.81 -37.56
CA LEU A 1084 -28.38 6.25 -37.88
C LEU A 1084 -29.09 6.46 -39.22
#